data_AF-A0A9E3AHW8-F1
#
_entry.id   AF-A0A9E3AHW8-F1
#
_cell.length_a   1.000
_cell.length_b   1.000
_cell.length_c   1.000
_cell.angle_alpha   90.00
_cell.angle_beta   90.00
_cell.angle_gamma   90.00
#
_symmetry.space_group_name_H-M   'P 1'
#
loop_
_entity.id
_entity.type
_entity.pdbx_description
1 polymer ?
#
loop_
_entity_poly.entity_id
_entity_poly.type
_entity_poly.pdbx_seq_one_letter_code
_entity_poly.pdbx_strand_id
1 'polypeptide(L)'
;MSLVLRIASALLVSAVFSVAARGEGTRTWEQSRFEDLSRGMAKGVAVRSIGGLQLAPGFLQVYASPSTYIWSLAADKGGNLYAAAGSPARLYRIDVRGEATTIFEPQELQVQALVVDPQGVIYAATSPDGKVYKLEAKRPEGKHAKSSNLQAAPPSWSSSVYFNPGTKYIWDLELDNKGNLYVATGDQGEIYRVASNGEHSLFFKSDEVHIRALAMDHQGNLIAGSDGSGLVYRISPAGEGFVLYSAPKKEITALAVDEAGNIYAAAVGEKRGGSGQVPVSVTAITPAAQTPVPVIGASLAAPAAAPVISFPGPGVGATGSEVYRIAPDGSPLRIWSSQTDLVYALTFDQHGNLLAGTGNRGHIFAITGQDEFVDLLKAAASQVTAFAKAPDGGIYACTSNLGKLYLIGPDVASEGVYESDVFDAHTFSRWGRAEFRGLGKIELFARSGNVDNPDRNWSPWSAINLAGNLPIPPARFMQWKAVLRAGNPAPQLDSVLINYLPKNVAPEIEDVTVTPGMRYPQLPKQPSGDAAAAITPAPVRDRDAIGVKWNAHDANEDQLIYSIYYRGDQETRWLLLKDLISDKSYSFDAGLLPDGGYTIRVVASDAPSHSPGDALSTEKESNRFEVDTTPPRVENLSAVVEGNRWIHVRFHATDSFSPLKRAEYSLDAGEWQYVEPVDQISDDKTEAYDFRIPLPEGSDDPVPSGKAISNVQTLEHVVVVRSYDRFDNMGTGKILIH
;
A
#
# COMPACT_ATOMS: atom_id res chain seq x y z
N MET A 1 56.37 41.81 -14.08
CA MET A 1 57.39 41.06 -13.32
C MET A 1 57.14 41.34 -11.85
N SER A 2 56.79 40.29 -11.09
CA SER A 2 56.66 40.19 -9.62
C SER A 2 55.70 41.18 -8.92
N LEU A 3 54.59 40.78 -8.30
CA LEU A 3 54.37 39.80 -7.22
C LEU A 3 55.15 40.16 -5.93
N VAL A 4 54.42 40.21 -4.81
CA VAL A 4 54.77 39.75 -3.43
C VAL A 4 54.72 40.81 -2.29
N LEU A 5 53.85 40.50 -1.29
CA LEU A 5 53.80 40.85 0.16
C LEU A 5 53.26 42.23 0.62
N ARG A 6 52.02 42.31 1.14
CA ARG A 6 51.55 42.18 2.57
C ARG A 6 51.96 43.39 3.45
N ILE A 7 51.05 44.11 4.13
CA ILE A 7 50.37 43.82 5.42
C ILE A 7 49.21 44.83 5.56
N ALA A 8 47.94 44.44 5.51
CA ALA A 8 47.06 44.00 6.63
C ALA A 8 46.65 45.11 7.62
N SER A 9 45.40 45.61 7.49
CA SER A 9 44.46 45.97 8.57
C SER A 9 43.32 46.83 8.02
N ALA A 10 42.25 46.21 7.49
CA ALA A 10 40.89 46.80 7.40
C ALA A 10 39.98 45.85 6.59
N LEU A 11 39.53 44.76 7.21
CA LEU A 11 38.42 43.94 6.71
C LEU A 11 37.71 43.36 7.91
N LEU A 12 37.01 44.24 8.64
CA LEU A 12 36.06 43.84 9.68
C LEU A 12 34.75 43.46 8.97
N VAL A 13 34.65 42.17 8.66
CA VAL A 13 33.46 41.32 8.71
C VAL A 13 32.11 42.05 8.68
N SER A 14 31.50 42.10 7.50
CA SER A 14 30.05 42.16 7.33
C SER A 14 29.63 41.00 6.44
N ALA A 15 30.03 39.77 6.82
CA ALA A 15 29.46 38.56 6.27
C ALA A 15 28.12 38.33 6.97
N VAL A 16 27.07 38.98 6.46
CA VAL A 16 25.70 38.52 6.68
C VAL A 16 25.63 37.15 6.04
N PHE A 17 25.79 36.10 6.84
CA PHE A 17 25.37 34.77 6.46
C PHE A 17 23.85 34.82 6.29
N SER A 18 23.41 35.04 5.05
CA SER A 18 22.07 34.66 4.61
C SER A 18 21.99 33.14 4.68
N VAL A 19 21.78 32.60 5.87
CA VAL A 19 21.20 31.26 6.01
C VAL A 19 19.87 31.37 5.27
N ALA A 20 19.75 30.65 4.16
CA ALA A 20 18.49 30.49 3.47
C ALA A 20 17.52 29.80 4.45
N ALA A 21 16.80 30.61 5.22
CA ALA A 21 15.62 30.16 5.94
C ALA A 21 14.64 29.73 4.85
N ARG A 22 14.54 28.42 4.63
CA ARG A 22 13.41 27.85 3.90
C ARG A 22 12.23 27.92 4.87
N GLY A 23 11.63 29.10 4.97
CA GLY A 23 10.29 29.21 5.53
C GLY A 23 9.38 28.33 4.69
N GLU A 24 8.67 27.40 5.31
CA GLU A 24 7.75 26.52 4.62
C GLU A 24 6.52 27.34 4.20
N GLY A 25 6.65 27.97 3.03
CA GLY A 25 5.59 28.68 2.34
C GLY A 25 4.68 27.74 1.56
N THR A 26 3.96 28.30 0.59
CA THR A 26 3.04 27.61 -0.34
C THR A 26 3.42 26.16 -0.65
N ARG A 27 2.47 25.24 -0.45
CA ARG A 27 2.55 23.81 -0.78
C ARG A 27 1.97 23.51 -2.15
N THR A 28 2.27 22.32 -2.68
CA THR A 28 1.81 21.87 -3.99
C THR A 28 1.14 20.51 -3.89
N TRP A 29 -0.01 20.36 -4.55
CA TRP A 29 -0.63 19.08 -4.85
C TRP A 29 -0.49 18.82 -6.34
N GLU A 30 0.31 17.83 -6.73
CA GLU A 30 0.49 17.41 -8.12
C GLU A 30 -0.14 16.04 -8.37
N GLN A 31 -0.84 15.91 -9.49
CA GLN A 31 -1.24 14.62 -10.03
C GLN A 31 -0.71 14.46 -11.45
N SER A 32 0.13 13.45 -11.61
CA SER A 32 0.73 13.08 -12.89
C SER A 32 0.92 11.57 -13.05
N ARG A 33 1.02 10.83 -11.95
CA ARG A 33 1.30 9.38 -11.94
C ARG A 33 0.03 8.55 -12.16
N PHE A 34 0.21 7.34 -12.68
CA PHE A 34 -0.88 6.39 -12.88
C PHE A 34 -1.63 6.10 -11.57
N GLU A 35 -0.91 5.87 -10.46
CA GLU A 35 -1.53 5.52 -9.17
C GLU A 35 -2.44 6.61 -8.63
N ASP A 36 -2.06 7.88 -8.81
CA ASP A 36 -2.87 9.01 -8.38
C ASP A 36 -4.08 9.17 -9.31
N LEU A 37 -3.86 9.08 -10.62
CA LEU A 37 -4.92 9.28 -11.60
C LEU A 37 -5.95 8.12 -11.58
N SER A 38 -5.55 6.90 -11.28
CA SER A 38 -6.44 5.74 -11.15
C SER A 38 -7.39 5.82 -9.94
N ARG A 39 -7.16 6.72 -8.97
CA ARG A 39 -8.09 6.96 -7.86
C ARG A 39 -9.28 7.86 -8.23
N GLY A 40 -9.15 8.59 -9.34
CA GLY A 40 -10.21 9.47 -9.84
C GLY A 40 -11.34 8.74 -10.58
N MET A 41 -12.33 9.51 -11.01
CA MET A 41 -13.45 9.04 -11.81
C MET A 41 -13.26 9.45 -13.27
N ALA A 42 -13.08 8.46 -14.15
CA ALA A 42 -12.92 8.66 -15.58
C ALA A 42 -14.20 8.28 -16.36
N LYS A 43 -14.62 9.13 -17.30
CA LYS A 43 -15.69 8.85 -18.26
C LYS A 43 -15.27 9.31 -19.65
N GLY A 44 -15.06 8.38 -20.58
CA GLY A 44 -14.54 8.69 -21.92
C GLY A 44 -13.07 9.12 -21.92
N VAL A 45 -12.36 8.86 -20.82
CA VAL A 45 -10.94 9.15 -20.62
C VAL A 45 -10.24 7.86 -20.24
N ALA A 46 -9.04 7.66 -20.78
CA ALA A 46 -8.15 6.56 -20.49
C ALA A 46 -6.92 7.07 -19.72
N VAL A 47 -6.37 6.24 -18.84
CA VAL A 47 -5.21 6.58 -17.99
C VAL A 47 -3.99 5.81 -18.47
N ARG A 48 -2.89 6.51 -18.74
CA ARG A 48 -1.65 5.87 -19.20
C ARG A 48 -0.82 5.39 -18.01
N SER A 49 -0.21 4.20 -18.13
CA SER A 49 0.71 3.63 -17.13
C SER A 49 1.91 4.54 -16.82
N ILE A 50 2.41 5.27 -17.82
CA ILE A 50 3.48 6.27 -17.65
C ILE A 50 3.01 7.58 -16.99
N GLY A 51 1.71 7.69 -16.70
CA GLY A 51 1.09 8.92 -16.21
C GLY A 51 0.34 9.72 -17.27
N GLY A 52 -0.62 10.50 -16.79
CA GLY A 52 -1.49 11.35 -17.60
C GLY A 52 -2.72 10.67 -18.21
N LEU A 53 -3.53 11.49 -18.88
CA LEU A 53 -4.84 11.16 -19.42
C LEU A 53 -4.91 11.39 -20.93
N GLN A 54 -5.74 10.60 -21.60
CA GLN A 54 -6.11 10.78 -23.01
C GLN A 54 -7.58 10.40 -23.23
N LEU A 55 -8.14 10.73 -24.40
CA LEU A 55 -9.47 10.24 -24.74
C LEU A 55 -9.47 8.71 -24.88
N ALA A 56 -10.50 8.08 -24.32
CA ALA A 56 -10.78 6.66 -24.56
C ALA A 56 -11.51 6.46 -25.90
N PRO A 57 -11.47 5.26 -26.51
CA PRO A 57 -12.37 4.91 -27.61
C PRO A 57 -13.84 5.05 -27.20
N GLY A 58 -14.71 5.26 -28.19
CA GLY A 58 -16.15 5.16 -27.97
C GLY A 58 -16.52 3.81 -27.34
N PHE A 59 -17.39 3.82 -26.32
CA PHE A 59 -17.78 2.61 -25.60
C PHE A 59 -19.29 2.58 -25.39
N LEU A 60 -19.98 1.83 -26.24
CA LEU A 60 -21.44 1.79 -26.31
C LEU A 60 -21.95 0.43 -25.86
N GLN A 61 -22.85 0.39 -24.88
CA GLN A 61 -23.59 -0.83 -24.56
C GLN A 61 -24.62 -1.10 -25.66
N VAL A 62 -24.47 -2.20 -26.39
CA VAL A 62 -25.37 -2.58 -27.50
C VAL A 62 -26.49 -3.52 -27.06
N TYR A 63 -26.25 -4.34 -26.02
CA TYR A 63 -27.24 -5.28 -25.52
C TYR A 63 -27.03 -5.60 -24.04
N ALA A 64 -28.12 -5.81 -23.31
CA ALA A 64 -28.12 -6.37 -21.97
C ALA A 64 -28.92 -7.67 -22.00
N SER A 65 -28.24 -8.77 -21.73
CA SER A 65 -28.81 -10.11 -21.83
C SER A 65 -29.63 -10.47 -20.59
N PRO A 66 -30.73 -11.23 -20.76
CA PRO A 66 -31.36 -11.95 -19.66
C PRO A 66 -30.44 -12.99 -19.00
N SER A 67 -29.40 -13.46 -19.70
CA SER A 67 -28.40 -14.39 -19.17
C SER A 67 -27.33 -13.66 -18.36
N THR A 68 -26.92 -14.26 -17.25
CA THR A 68 -25.98 -13.65 -16.29
C THR A 68 -24.54 -13.62 -16.83
N TYR A 69 -24.18 -14.63 -17.62
CA TYR A 69 -22.83 -14.82 -18.14
C TYR A 69 -22.84 -14.84 -19.65
N ILE A 70 -21.87 -14.18 -20.27
CA ILE A 70 -21.57 -14.30 -21.70
C ILE A 70 -20.11 -14.75 -21.80
N TRP A 71 -19.89 -15.95 -22.32
CA TRP A 71 -18.59 -16.62 -22.27
C TRP A 71 -17.78 -16.45 -23.55
N SER A 72 -18.45 -16.35 -24.69
CA SER A 72 -17.81 -16.30 -25.99
C SER A 72 -18.61 -15.45 -26.97
N LEU A 73 -17.90 -14.81 -27.89
CA LEU A 73 -18.44 -14.00 -28.97
C LEU A 73 -17.86 -14.45 -30.30
N ALA A 74 -18.66 -14.40 -31.36
CA ALA A 74 -18.15 -14.39 -32.73
C ALA A 74 -19.03 -13.51 -33.61
N ALA A 75 -18.44 -12.93 -34.65
CA ALA A 75 -19.15 -12.15 -35.65
C ALA A 75 -19.06 -12.83 -37.02
N ASP A 76 -20.14 -12.77 -37.79
CA ASP A 76 -20.11 -13.20 -39.19
C ASP A 76 -19.63 -12.08 -40.13
N LYS A 77 -19.36 -12.42 -41.39
CA LYS A 77 -18.96 -11.44 -42.43
C LYS A 77 -20.06 -10.43 -42.76
N GLY A 78 -21.31 -10.70 -42.36
CA GLY A 78 -22.44 -9.81 -42.52
C GLY A 78 -22.55 -8.78 -41.39
N GLY A 79 -21.69 -8.83 -40.38
CA GLY A 79 -21.70 -7.94 -39.21
C GLY A 79 -22.69 -8.36 -38.12
N ASN A 80 -23.29 -9.55 -38.20
CA ASN A 80 -24.09 -10.07 -37.09
C ASN A 80 -23.18 -10.61 -35.99
N LEU A 81 -23.50 -10.29 -34.75
CA LEU A 81 -22.81 -10.77 -33.56
C LEU A 81 -23.57 -11.93 -32.93
N TYR A 82 -22.84 -12.94 -32.49
CA TYR A 82 -23.36 -14.10 -31.78
C TYR A 82 -22.73 -14.17 -30.39
N ALA A 83 -23.55 -14.46 -29.38
CA ALA A 83 -23.11 -14.49 -27.99
C ALA A 83 -23.57 -15.77 -27.28
N ALA A 84 -22.59 -16.55 -26.82
CA ALA A 84 -22.79 -17.77 -26.04
C ALA A 84 -22.94 -17.41 -24.57
N ALA A 85 -24.04 -17.85 -23.96
CA ALA A 85 -24.44 -17.39 -22.65
C ALA A 85 -24.84 -18.53 -21.70
N GLY A 86 -24.78 -18.22 -20.40
CA GLY A 86 -25.11 -19.11 -19.30
C GLY A 86 -26.02 -18.46 -18.26
N SER A 87 -26.79 -19.30 -17.56
CA SER A 87 -27.78 -18.88 -16.54
C SER A 87 -28.74 -17.78 -17.01
N PRO A 88 -29.69 -18.09 -17.92
CA PRO A 88 -29.90 -19.40 -18.59
C PRO A 88 -28.97 -19.62 -19.80
N ALA A 89 -28.84 -20.89 -20.21
CA ALA A 89 -28.07 -21.30 -21.38
C ALA A 89 -28.74 -20.84 -22.67
N ARG A 90 -28.07 -19.97 -23.42
CA ARG A 90 -28.62 -19.38 -24.65
C ARG A 90 -27.54 -19.06 -25.65
N LEU A 91 -27.90 -19.09 -26.93
CA LEU A 91 -27.17 -18.40 -27.98
C LEU A 91 -28.02 -17.25 -28.52
N TYR A 92 -27.48 -16.05 -28.41
CA TYR A 92 -28.09 -14.84 -28.93
C TYR A 92 -27.50 -14.49 -30.29
N ARG A 93 -28.34 -14.00 -31.20
CA ARG A 93 -27.93 -13.29 -32.41
C ARG A 93 -28.33 -11.83 -32.28
N ILE A 94 -27.38 -10.94 -32.47
CA ILE A 94 -27.55 -9.50 -32.52
C ILE A 94 -27.25 -9.09 -33.96
N ASP A 95 -28.25 -8.57 -34.66
CA ASP A 95 -28.06 -8.15 -36.05
C ASP A 95 -27.37 -6.78 -36.16
N VAL A 96 -27.05 -6.38 -37.39
CA VAL A 96 -26.43 -5.07 -37.68
C VAL A 96 -27.26 -3.86 -37.26
N ARG A 97 -28.55 -4.04 -36.94
CA ARG A 97 -29.44 -2.99 -36.42
C ARG A 97 -29.48 -2.97 -34.88
N GLY A 98 -28.81 -3.92 -34.23
CA GLY A 98 -28.82 -4.11 -32.78
C GLY A 98 -30.00 -4.93 -32.27
N GLU A 99 -30.78 -5.57 -33.15
CA GLU A 99 -31.91 -6.42 -32.72
C GLU A 99 -31.39 -7.77 -32.23
N ALA A 100 -31.65 -8.07 -30.96
CA ALA A 100 -31.22 -9.30 -30.31
C ALA A 100 -32.34 -10.35 -30.30
N THR A 101 -32.04 -11.54 -30.80
CA THR A 101 -32.95 -12.70 -30.83
C THR A 101 -32.26 -13.93 -30.25
N THR A 102 -32.97 -14.73 -29.46
CA THR A 102 -32.49 -16.04 -29.02
C THR A 102 -32.65 -17.02 -30.17
N ILE A 103 -31.57 -17.65 -30.60
CA ILE A 103 -31.57 -18.59 -31.74
C ILE A 103 -31.37 -20.05 -31.30
N PHE A 104 -30.96 -20.28 -30.05
CA PHE A 104 -30.81 -21.62 -29.48
C PHE A 104 -30.88 -21.61 -27.95
N GLU A 105 -31.58 -22.59 -27.39
CA GLU A 105 -31.74 -22.85 -25.96
C GLU A 105 -31.47 -24.34 -25.70
N PRO A 106 -30.22 -24.73 -25.34
CA PRO A 106 -29.89 -26.10 -25.00
C PRO A 106 -30.49 -26.53 -23.66
N GLN A 107 -30.44 -27.84 -23.39
CA GLN A 107 -30.81 -28.39 -22.07
C GLN A 107 -29.65 -28.29 -21.07
N GLU A 108 -28.43 -28.20 -21.57
CA GLU A 108 -27.20 -27.98 -20.79
C GLU A 108 -27.20 -26.58 -20.12
N LEU A 109 -26.34 -26.38 -19.12
CA LEU A 109 -26.45 -25.22 -18.22
C LEU A 109 -25.90 -23.91 -18.81
N GLN A 110 -24.99 -24.00 -19.79
CA GLN A 110 -24.50 -22.85 -20.54
C GLN A 110 -23.98 -23.26 -21.92
N VAL A 111 -23.99 -22.29 -22.84
CA VAL A 111 -23.15 -22.31 -24.04
C VAL A 111 -21.82 -21.66 -23.66
N GLN A 112 -20.72 -22.41 -23.77
CA GLN A 112 -19.40 -22.01 -23.30
C GLN A 112 -18.57 -21.33 -24.39
N ALA A 113 -18.53 -21.91 -25.58
CA ALA A 113 -17.73 -21.44 -26.70
C ALA A 113 -18.54 -21.47 -27.99
N LEU A 114 -18.22 -20.58 -28.92
CA LEU A 114 -18.84 -20.56 -30.23
C LEU A 114 -17.87 -20.10 -31.31
N VAL A 115 -18.05 -20.62 -32.52
CA VAL A 115 -17.39 -20.14 -33.74
C VAL A 115 -18.39 -20.10 -34.89
N VAL A 116 -18.14 -19.23 -35.86
CA VAL A 116 -18.98 -19.07 -37.05
C VAL A 116 -18.13 -19.29 -38.29
N ASP A 117 -18.58 -20.18 -39.16
CA ASP A 117 -17.88 -20.45 -40.41
C ASP A 117 -18.16 -19.36 -41.48
N PRO A 118 -17.39 -19.32 -42.58
CA PRO A 118 -17.61 -18.35 -43.66
C PRO A 118 -18.98 -18.45 -44.36
N GLN A 119 -19.71 -19.55 -44.17
CA GLN A 119 -21.05 -19.81 -44.71
C GLN A 119 -22.17 -19.36 -43.75
N GLY A 120 -21.83 -18.94 -42.53
CA GLY A 120 -22.77 -18.51 -41.49
C GLY A 120 -23.33 -19.66 -40.65
N VAL A 121 -22.74 -20.85 -40.72
CA VAL A 121 -23.03 -21.96 -39.80
C VAL A 121 -22.36 -21.66 -38.46
N ILE A 122 -23.10 -21.88 -37.37
CA ILE A 122 -22.58 -21.66 -36.02
C ILE A 122 -22.33 -23.01 -35.36
N TYR A 123 -21.16 -23.17 -34.78
CA TYR A 123 -20.83 -24.28 -33.90
C TYR A 123 -20.82 -23.76 -32.47
N ALA A 124 -21.67 -24.33 -31.62
CA ALA A 124 -21.86 -23.89 -30.25
C ALA A 124 -21.58 -25.05 -29.28
N ALA A 125 -20.61 -24.88 -28.39
CA ALA A 125 -20.25 -25.87 -27.39
C ALA A 125 -20.95 -25.61 -26.06
N THR A 126 -21.49 -26.66 -25.44
CA THR A 126 -22.13 -26.60 -24.12
C THR A 126 -21.19 -26.99 -22.98
N SER A 127 -21.51 -26.55 -21.76
CA SER A 127 -20.80 -26.92 -20.54
C SER A 127 -21.74 -26.76 -19.32
N PRO A 128 -21.65 -27.59 -18.26
CA PRO A 128 -21.14 -28.96 -18.31
C PRO A 128 -21.98 -29.83 -19.27
N ASP A 129 -21.59 -31.10 -19.42
CA ASP A 129 -22.13 -32.06 -20.40
C ASP A 129 -21.80 -31.64 -21.84
N GLY A 130 -20.49 -31.64 -22.13
CA GLY A 130 -19.91 -31.06 -23.33
C GLY A 130 -20.40 -31.70 -24.62
N LYS A 131 -21.15 -30.93 -25.41
CA LYS A 131 -21.55 -31.24 -26.79
C LYS A 131 -21.31 -30.05 -27.68
N VAL A 132 -21.01 -30.31 -28.95
CA VAL A 132 -21.01 -29.29 -29.99
C VAL A 132 -22.30 -29.42 -30.79
N TYR A 133 -23.08 -28.35 -30.84
CA TYR A 133 -24.24 -28.22 -31.70
C TYR A 133 -23.88 -27.45 -32.96
N LYS A 134 -24.36 -27.92 -34.12
CA LYS A 134 -24.33 -27.18 -35.39
C LYS A 134 -25.67 -26.49 -35.60
N LEU A 135 -25.64 -25.19 -35.85
CA LEU A 135 -26.81 -24.36 -36.08
C LEU A 135 -26.76 -23.74 -37.47
N GLU A 136 -27.87 -23.85 -38.19
CA GLU A 136 -28.00 -23.38 -39.57
C GLU A 136 -29.27 -22.54 -39.71
N ALA A 137 -29.16 -21.39 -40.40
CA ALA A 137 -30.30 -20.58 -40.76
C ALA A 137 -31.10 -21.26 -41.88
N LYS A 138 -32.38 -21.53 -41.64
CA LYS A 138 -33.28 -22.05 -42.68
C LYS A 138 -33.59 -20.95 -43.67
N ARG A 139 -33.32 -21.18 -44.96
CA ARG A 139 -33.84 -20.31 -46.02
C ARG A 139 -35.37 -20.43 -46.06
N PRO A 140 -36.10 -19.33 -46.31
CA PRO A 140 -37.53 -19.41 -46.56
C PRO A 140 -37.79 -20.33 -47.78
N GLU A 141 -38.44 -21.47 -47.55
CA GLU A 141 -38.90 -22.32 -48.65
C GLU A 141 -40.14 -21.68 -49.27
N GLY A 142 -39.99 -21.13 -50.47
CA GLY A 142 -41.13 -20.62 -51.24
C GLY A 142 -40.73 -19.99 -52.56
N LYS A 143 -41.18 -20.59 -53.67
CA LYS A 143 -41.07 -20.09 -55.05
C LYS A 143 -41.90 -18.81 -55.28
N HIS A 144 -41.73 -17.73 -54.52
CA HIS A 144 -42.31 -16.42 -54.85
C HIS A 144 -41.43 -15.25 -54.38
N ALA A 145 -40.15 -15.27 -54.76
CA ALA A 145 -39.27 -14.10 -54.64
C ALA A 145 -39.51 -13.11 -55.80
N LYS A 146 -40.68 -12.46 -55.80
CA LYS A 146 -40.93 -11.19 -56.52
C LYS A 146 -41.90 -10.33 -55.70
N SER A 147 -41.41 -9.77 -54.61
CA SER A 147 -41.98 -8.55 -54.02
C SER A 147 -40.91 -7.90 -53.15
N SER A 148 -40.53 -6.68 -53.53
CA SER A 148 -39.41 -5.91 -52.98
C SER A 148 -39.77 -5.11 -51.72
N ASN A 149 -40.87 -5.40 -51.03
CA ASN A 149 -41.35 -4.61 -49.88
C ASN A 149 -41.92 -5.48 -48.74
N LEU A 150 -41.15 -6.45 -48.24
CA LEU A 150 -41.47 -7.16 -47.00
C LEU A 150 -40.26 -7.14 -46.08
N GLN A 151 -40.44 -6.58 -44.89
CA GLN A 151 -39.56 -6.70 -43.75
C GLN A 151 -39.32 -8.20 -43.53
N ALA A 152 -38.13 -8.69 -43.88
CA ALA A 152 -37.82 -10.12 -43.83
C ALA A 152 -38.03 -10.61 -42.39
N ALA A 153 -38.91 -11.59 -42.20
CA ALA A 153 -39.05 -12.27 -40.92
C ALA A 153 -37.67 -12.80 -40.48
N PRO A 154 -37.33 -12.78 -39.17
CA PRO A 154 -36.06 -13.30 -38.70
C PRO A 154 -35.88 -14.75 -39.18
N PRO A 155 -34.66 -15.15 -39.59
CA PRO A 155 -34.42 -16.50 -40.07
C PRO A 155 -34.79 -17.51 -38.97
N SER A 156 -35.57 -18.53 -39.32
CA SER A 156 -35.78 -19.67 -38.42
C SER A 156 -34.52 -20.53 -38.40
N TRP A 157 -34.13 -21.04 -37.24
CA TRP A 157 -32.88 -21.79 -37.07
C TRP A 157 -33.16 -23.29 -36.89
N SER A 158 -32.28 -24.14 -37.42
CA SER A 158 -32.19 -25.56 -37.05
C SER A 158 -30.93 -25.79 -36.23
N SER A 159 -31.03 -26.61 -35.18
CA SER A 159 -29.90 -27.11 -34.41
C SER A 159 -29.84 -28.64 -34.45
N SER A 160 -28.63 -29.19 -34.44
CA SER A 160 -28.39 -30.64 -34.33
C SER A 160 -27.09 -30.88 -33.57
N VAL A 161 -26.99 -32.01 -32.86
CA VAL A 161 -25.72 -32.42 -32.24
C VAL A 161 -24.75 -32.79 -33.35
N TYR A 162 -23.64 -32.06 -33.41
CA TYR A 162 -22.60 -32.25 -34.42
C TYR A 162 -21.47 -33.13 -33.91
N PHE A 163 -21.10 -32.97 -32.63
CA PHE A 163 -20.09 -33.80 -31.98
C PHE A 163 -20.38 -33.97 -30.50
N ASN A 164 -20.19 -35.19 -29.98
CA ASN A 164 -20.37 -35.53 -28.57
C ASN A 164 -19.18 -36.36 -28.08
N PRO A 165 -18.15 -35.73 -27.50
CA PRO A 165 -16.97 -36.42 -26.98
C PRO A 165 -17.22 -37.18 -25.67
N GLY A 166 -18.38 -37.00 -25.02
CA GLY A 166 -18.64 -37.57 -23.69
C GLY A 166 -17.78 -36.96 -22.56
N THR A 167 -17.15 -35.81 -22.78
CA THR A 167 -16.46 -35.03 -21.73
C THR A 167 -17.45 -34.15 -20.97
N LYS A 168 -17.12 -33.82 -19.71
CA LYS A 168 -17.92 -32.89 -18.92
C LYS A 168 -17.78 -31.45 -19.43
N TYR A 169 -16.61 -31.06 -19.94
CA TYR A 169 -16.31 -29.67 -20.28
C TYR A 169 -15.75 -29.55 -21.70
N ILE A 170 -16.34 -28.68 -22.52
CA ILE A 170 -15.69 -28.14 -23.73
C ILE A 170 -15.42 -26.68 -23.44
N TRP A 171 -14.15 -26.27 -23.49
CA TRP A 171 -13.72 -24.93 -23.09
C TRP A 171 -13.66 -23.95 -24.25
N ASP A 172 -13.21 -24.42 -25.41
CA ASP A 172 -12.98 -23.56 -26.57
C ASP A 172 -13.16 -24.30 -27.89
N LEU A 173 -13.42 -23.53 -28.95
CA LEU A 173 -13.63 -23.99 -30.32
C LEU A 173 -12.79 -23.14 -31.27
N GLU A 174 -12.16 -23.75 -32.26
CA GLU A 174 -11.42 -23.02 -33.30
C GLU A 174 -11.65 -23.66 -34.68
N LEU A 175 -11.77 -22.86 -35.73
CA LEU A 175 -11.90 -23.34 -37.12
C LEU A 175 -10.58 -23.13 -37.88
N ASP A 176 -10.15 -24.12 -38.67
CA ASP A 176 -9.13 -23.88 -39.67
C ASP A 176 -9.70 -23.30 -40.98
N ASN A 177 -8.80 -22.88 -41.87
CA ASN A 177 -9.14 -22.35 -43.19
C ASN A 177 -9.84 -23.37 -44.12
N LYS A 178 -9.88 -24.66 -43.76
CA LYS A 178 -10.57 -25.72 -44.50
C LYS A 178 -11.96 -26.03 -43.91
N GLY A 179 -12.34 -25.39 -42.81
CA GLY A 179 -13.60 -25.61 -42.10
C GLY A 179 -13.58 -26.84 -41.19
N ASN A 180 -12.41 -27.35 -40.80
CA ASN A 180 -12.30 -28.34 -39.74
C ASN A 180 -12.42 -27.63 -38.39
N LEU A 181 -13.25 -28.20 -37.51
CA LEU A 181 -13.47 -27.70 -36.16
C LEU A 181 -12.54 -28.42 -35.17
N TYR A 182 -11.79 -27.64 -34.40
CA TYR A 182 -11.00 -28.10 -33.28
C TYR A 182 -11.76 -27.86 -31.98
N VAL A 183 -11.83 -28.88 -31.13
CA VAL A 183 -12.64 -28.88 -29.90
C VAL A 183 -11.73 -29.15 -28.71
N ALA A 184 -11.48 -28.13 -27.88
CA ALA A 184 -10.69 -28.25 -26.66
C ALA A 184 -11.55 -28.75 -25.50
N THR A 185 -11.14 -29.86 -24.89
CA THR A 185 -11.90 -30.51 -23.81
C THR A 185 -11.23 -30.39 -22.44
N GLY A 186 -12.04 -30.60 -21.40
CA GLY A 186 -11.61 -30.81 -20.04
C GLY A 186 -11.62 -32.28 -19.62
N ASP A 187 -11.17 -32.52 -18.38
CA ASP A 187 -11.03 -33.82 -17.70
C ASP A 187 -9.87 -34.70 -18.19
N GLN A 188 -9.59 -34.70 -19.49
CA GLN A 188 -8.54 -35.52 -20.11
C GLN A 188 -7.57 -34.73 -21.02
N GLY A 189 -7.73 -33.40 -21.09
CA GLY A 189 -6.87 -32.52 -21.88
C GLY A 189 -6.74 -32.93 -23.35
N GLU A 190 -7.87 -33.28 -23.98
CA GLU A 190 -7.91 -33.75 -25.37
C GLU A 190 -8.36 -32.64 -26.31
N ILE A 191 -7.84 -32.68 -27.54
CA ILE A 191 -8.30 -31.86 -28.64
C ILE A 191 -8.78 -32.79 -29.75
N TYR A 192 -10.04 -32.65 -30.13
CA TYR A 192 -10.63 -33.38 -31.26
C TYR A 192 -10.63 -32.51 -32.50
N ARG A 193 -10.37 -33.11 -33.67
CA ARG A 193 -10.61 -32.49 -34.97
C ARG A 193 -11.84 -33.12 -35.59
N VAL A 194 -12.82 -32.28 -35.95
CA VAL A 194 -14.09 -32.67 -36.57
C VAL A 194 -14.15 -32.03 -37.95
N ALA A 195 -14.18 -32.85 -39.00
CA ALA A 195 -14.32 -32.39 -40.38
C ALA A 195 -15.76 -31.93 -40.66
N SER A 196 -15.95 -31.09 -41.68
CA SER A 196 -17.25 -30.50 -42.04
C SER A 196 -18.37 -31.51 -42.31
N ASN A 197 -18.04 -32.75 -42.67
CA ASN A 197 -18.97 -33.88 -42.85
C ASN A 197 -19.37 -34.59 -41.52
N GLY A 198 -18.76 -34.22 -40.39
CA GLY A 198 -18.97 -34.81 -39.07
C GLY A 198 -17.99 -35.94 -38.70
N GLU A 199 -17.13 -36.37 -39.62
CA GLU A 199 -16.05 -37.32 -39.29
C GLU A 199 -15.07 -36.68 -38.32
N HIS A 200 -14.62 -37.44 -37.33
CA HIS A 200 -13.78 -36.89 -36.27
C HIS A 200 -12.71 -37.87 -35.80
N SER A 201 -11.64 -37.32 -35.26
CA SER A 201 -10.52 -38.06 -34.68
C SER A 201 -9.94 -37.28 -33.50
N LEU A 202 -9.40 -38.00 -32.51
CA LEU A 202 -8.50 -37.39 -31.53
C LEU A 202 -7.31 -36.79 -32.29
N PHE A 203 -7.13 -35.48 -32.18
CA PHE A 203 -6.09 -34.75 -32.89
C PHE A 203 -4.84 -34.59 -32.04
N PHE A 204 -5.02 -34.30 -30.76
CA PHE A 204 -3.93 -34.15 -29.79
C PHE A 204 -4.42 -34.53 -28.40
N LYS A 205 -3.51 -35.09 -27.60
CA LYS A 205 -3.72 -35.39 -26.18
C LYS A 205 -2.57 -34.81 -25.38
N SER A 206 -2.89 -33.94 -24.42
CA SER A 206 -1.93 -33.39 -23.48
C SER A 206 -1.79 -34.27 -22.24
N ASP A 207 -0.75 -34.00 -21.45
CA ASP A 207 -0.61 -34.54 -20.09
C ASP A 207 -1.38 -33.70 -19.04
N GLU A 208 -2.05 -32.64 -19.48
CA GLU A 208 -2.80 -31.72 -18.64
C GLU A 208 -4.27 -32.14 -18.57
N VAL A 209 -4.98 -31.71 -17.53
CA VAL A 209 -6.40 -32.12 -17.34
C VAL A 209 -7.33 -31.29 -18.23
N HIS A 210 -6.98 -30.05 -18.53
CA HIS A 210 -7.80 -29.17 -19.36
C HIS A 210 -6.95 -28.40 -20.38
N ILE A 211 -7.47 -28.34 -21.61
CA ILE A 211 -7.08 -27.33 -22.61
C ILE A 211 -8.12 -26.23 -22.56
N ARG A 212 -7.69 -24.99 -22.31
CA ARG A 212 -8.55 -23.85 -21.97
C ARG A 212 -8.81 -22.88 -23.10
N ALA A 213 -7.80 -22.65 -23.94
CA ALA A 213 -7.84 -21.67 -25.00
C ALA A 213 -7.18 -22.25 -26.24
N LEU A 214 -7.72 -21.91 -27.41
CA LEU A 214 -7.23 -22.24 -28.72
C LEU A 214 -7.01 -20.96 -29.54
N ALA A 215 -6.05 -21.01 -30.46
CA ALA A 215 -5.89 -20.03 -31.53
C ALA A 215 -5.18 -20.67 -32.71
N MET A 216 -5.51 -20.28 -33.94
CA MET A 216 -4.76 -20.69 -35.13
C MET A 216 -3.62 -19.72 -35.42
N ASP A 217 -2.41 -20.24 -35.71
CA ASP A 217 -1.33 -19.41 -36.26
C ASP A 217 -1.40 -19.31 -37.80
N HIS A 218 -0.62 -18.39 -38.38
CA HIS A 218 -0.62 -18.15 -39.84
C HIS A 218 -0.09 -19.32 -40.67
N GLN A 219 0.56 -20.31 -40.05
CA GLN A 219 1.06 -21.52 -40.70
C GLN A 219 0.06 -22.68 -40.63
N GLY A 220 -1.08 -22.48 -39.95
CA GLY A 220 -2.10 -23.50 -39.71
C GLY A 220 -1.75 -24.45 -38.57
N ASN A 221 -0.81 -24.09 -37.69
CA ASN A 221 -0.62 -24.81 -36.43
C ASN A 221 -1.66 -24.33 -35.42
N LEU A 222 -2.17 -25.27 -34.62
CA LEU A 222 -3.06 -24.96 -33.52
C LEU A 222 -2.24 -24.60 -32.28
N ILE A 223 -2.46 -23.42 -31.72
CA ILE A 223 -1.91 -22.98 -30.45
C ILE A 223 -2.91 -23.32 -29.35
N ALA A 224 -2.44 -23.96 -28.27
CA ALA A 224 -3.32 -24.40 -27.18
C ALA A 224 -2.74 -24.02 -25.82
N GLY A 225 -3.59 -23.47 -24.94
CA GLY A 225 -3.25 -23.12 -23.56
C GLY A 225 -3.82 -24.13 -22.55
N SER A 226 -3.05 -24.51 -21.53
CA SER A 226 -3.48 -25.49 -20.50
C SER A 226 -3.85 -24.88 -19.14
N ASP A 227 -4.60 -25.64 -18.34
CA ASP A 227 -4.80 -25.42 -16.89
C ASP A 227 -4.17 -26.57 -16.10
N GLY A 228 -3.28 -26.20 -15.17
CA GLY A 228 -2.48 -27.11 -14.35
C GLY A 228 -1.06 -26.59 -14.23
N SER A 229 -0.33 -26.64 -15.35
CA SER A 229 1.08 -26.28 -15.47
C SER A 229 1.33 -25.02 -16.32
N GLY A 230 0.28 -24.36 -16.80
CA GLY A 230 0.34 -23.11 -17.58
C GLY A 230 1.14 -23.25 -18.88
N LEU A 231 0.86 -24.30 -19.64
CA LEU A 231 1.61 -24.61 -20.87
C LEU A 231 0.97 -23.96 -22.09
N VAL A 232 1.81 -23.48 -23.00
CA VAL A 232 1.44 -23.05 -24.35
C VAL A 232 2.02 -24.05 -25.33
N TYR A 233 1.15 -24.80 -26.00
CA TYR A 233 1.50 -25.76 -27.04
C TYR A 233 1.39 -25.13 -28.43
N ARG A 234 2.27 -25.53 -29.34
CA ARG A 234 2.09 -25.42 -30.79
C ARG A 234 1.92 -26.84 -31.33
N ILE A 235 0.81 -27.09 -32.01
CA ILE A 235 0.45 -28.41 -32.53
C ILE A 235 0.41 -28.31 -34.06
N SER A 236 1.28 -29.07 -34.72
CA SER A 236 1.36 -29.07 -36.18
C SER A 236 0.06 -29.60 -36.81
N PRO A 237 -0.22 -29.34 -38.10
CA PRO A 237 -1.36 -29.94 -38.80
C PRO A 237 -1.40 -31.48 -38.77
N ALA A 238 -0.28 -32.14 -38.47
CA ALA A 238 -0.18 -33.58 -38.30
C ALA A 238 -0.59 -34.07 -36.89
N GLY A 239 -0.87 -33.16 -35.95
CA GLY A 239 -1.19 -33.48 -34.54
C GLY A 239 0.02 -33.57 -33.62
N GLU A 240 1.21 -33.17 -34.08
CA GLU A 240 2.44 -33.22 -33.29
C GLU A 240 2.55 -31.98 -32.41
N GLY A 241 2.46 -32.16 -31.09
CA GLY A 241 2.55 -31.08 -30.11
C GLY A 241 3.98 -30.77 -29.68
N PHE A 242 4.29 -29.48 -29.56
CA PHE A 242 5.51 -28.95 -28.98
C PHE A 242 5.16 -27.88 -27.95
N VAL A 243 5.74 -27.95 -26.75
CA VAL A 243 5.55 -26.90 -25.73
C VAL A 243 6.42 -25.70 -26.09
N LEU A 244 5.79 -24.61 -26.53
CA LEU A 244 6.47 -23.34 -26.80
C LEU A 244 6.92 -22.65 -25.52
N TYR A 245 6.08 -22.71 -24.49
CA TYR A 245 6.33 -21.99 -23.25
C TYR A 245 5.65 -22.67 -22.06
N SER A 246 6.32 -22.64 -20.92
CA SER A 246 5.76 -23.00 -19.61
C SER A 246 5.72 -21.74 -18.77
N ALA A 247 4.58 -21.07 -18.72
CA ALA A 247 4.42 -19.85 -17.94
C ALA A 247 4.63 -20.17 -16.44
N PRO A 248 5.22 -19.28 -15.63
CA PRO A 248 5.31 -19.42 -14.18
C PRO A 248 3.94 -19.20 -13.48
N LYS A 249 2.85 -19.62 -14.12
CA LYS A 249 1.46 -19.48 -13.68
C LYS A 249 0.73 -20.80 -13.89
N LYS A 250 -0.40 -20.99 -13.21
CA LYS A 250 -1.15 -22.26 -13.21
C LYS A 250 -1.89 -22.50 -14.53
N GLU A 251 -2.47 -21.44 -15.10
CA GLU A 251 -3.46 -21.56 -16.17
C GLU A 251 -3.21 -20.53 -17.26
N ILE A 252 -3.36 -20.93 -18.53
CA ILE A 252 -3.43 -20.03 -19.69
C ILE A 252 -4.91 -19.79 -20.02
N THR A 253 -5.37 -18.55 -19.84
CA THR A 253 -6.80 -18.20 -19.95
C THR A 253 -7.19 -17.66 -21.31
N ALA A 254 -6.26 -17.05 -22.04
CA ALA A 254 -6.51 -16.48 -23.35
C ALA A 254 -5.25 -16.51 -24.23
N LEU A 255 -5.49 -16.62 -25.53
CA LEU A 255 -4.47 -16.60 -26.57
C LEU A 255 -4.84 -15.56 -27.65
N ALA A 256 -3.83 -14.94 -28.25
CA ALA A 256 -3.98 -14.14 -29.46
C ALA A 256 -2.73 -14.28 -30.34
N VAL A 257 -2.86 -14.11 -31.65
CA VAL A 257 -1.74 -14.14 -32.60
C VAL A 257 -1.75 -12.84 -33.39
N ASP A 258 -0.62 -12.15 -33.49
CA ASP A 258 -0.51 -10.92 -34.31
C ASP A 258 -0.13 -11.23 -35.76
N GLU A 259 -0.21 -10.23 -36.64
CA GLU A 259 0.13 -10.35 -38.07
C GLU A 259 1.60 -10.76 -38.32
N ALA A 260 2.51 -10.52 -37.35
CA ALA A 260 3.90 -10.93 -37.45
C ALA A 260 4.14 -12.39 -37.00
N GLY A 261 3.10 -13.07 -36.50
CA GLY A 261 3.17 -14.44 -36.01
C GLY A 261 3.68 -14.56 -34.57
N ASN A 262 3.73 -13.46 -33.81
CA ASN A 262 3.95 -13.57 -32.37
C ASN A 262 2.68 -14.10 -31.70
N ILE A 263 2.87 -14.96 -30.71
CA ILE A 263 1.80 -15.56 -29.90
C ILE A 263 1.75 -14.84 -28.56
N TYR A 264 0.57 -14.39 -28.15
CA TYR A 264 0.34 -13.74 -26.86
C TYR A 264 -0.49 -14.65 -25.98
N ALA A 265 -0.02 -14.88 -24.75
CA ALA A 265 -0.67 -15.75 -23.79
C ALA A 265 -0.90 -15.02 -22.48
N ALA A 266 -2.16 -14.97 -22.03
CA ALA A 266 -2.53 -14.53 -20.70
C ALA A 266 -2.44 -15.71 -19.73
N ALA A 267 -1.73 -15.53 -18.63
CA ALA A 267 -1.49 -16.57 -17.65
C ALA A 267 -1.85 -16.12 -16.23
N VAL A 268 -2.52 -16.98 -15.46
CA VAL A 268 -3.11 -16.64 -14.15
C VAL A 268 -2.81 -17.68 -13.08
N GLY A 269 -2.83 -17.24 -11.82
CA GLY A 269 -2.73 -18.11 -10.65
C GLY A 269 -1.32 -18.64 -10.36
N GLU A 270 -1.07 -18.99 -9.09
CA GLU A 270 0.24 -19.45 -8.63
C GLU A 270 0.44 -20.95 -8.87
N LYS A 271 1.63 -21.35 -9.34
CA LYS A 271 2.03 -22.77 -9.41
C LYS A 271 2.23 -23.29 -7.99
N ARG A 272 1.43 -24.27 -7.56
CA ARG A 272 1.75 -25.02 -6.34
C ARG A 272 2.97 -25.90 -6.64
N GLY A 273 4.11 -25.60 -6.03
CA GLY A 273 5.32 -26.41 -6.20
C GLY A 273 5.16 -27.78 -5.51
N GLY A 274 5.22 -28.87 -6.28
CA GLY A 274 5.36 -30.22 -5.73
C GLY A 274 4.73 -31.32 -6.57
N SER A 275 5.58 -32.25 -6.99
CA SER A 275 5.34 -33.59 -7.54
C SER A 275 4.05 -34.30 -7.12
N GLY A 276 3.50 -35.07 -8.06
CA GLY A 276 2.22 -35.77 -7.94
C GLY A 276 1.98 -36.54 -6.65
N GLN A 277 0.78 -36.34 -6.10
CA GLN A 277 -0.06 -37.35 -5.46
C GLN A 277 -1.49 -36.82 -5.38
N VAL A 278 -2.45 -37.59 -5.89
CA VAL A 278 -3.86 -37.50 -5.48
C VAL A 278 -3.93 -38.06 -4.04
N PRO A 279 -4.82 -37.53 -3.18
CA PRO A 279 -6.11 -38.21 -3.09
C PRO A 279 -7.33 -37.27 -3.00
N VAL A 280 -8.42 -37.84 -3.49
CA VAL A 280 -9.82 -37.41 -3.43
C VAL A 280 -10.31 -37.38 -1.99
N SER A 281 -11.15 -36.40 -1.63
CA SER A 281 -12.34 -36.56 -0.77
C SER A 281 -13.07 -35.21 -0.62
N VAL A 282 -14.21 -35.07 -1.29
CA VAL A 282 -15.20 -34.03 -0.93
C VAL A 282 -15.98 -34.59 0.26
N THR A 283 -15.58 -34.22 1.47
CA THR A 283 -16.40 -34.47 2.65
C THR A 283 -17.61 -33.54 2.55
N ALA A 284 -18.78 -34.13 2.31
CA ALA A 284 -20.05 -33.45 2.49
C ALA A 284 -20.17 -33.04 3.96
N ILE A 285 -20.05 -31.74 4.23
CA ILE A 285 -20.44 -31.14 5.51
C ILE A 285 -21.96 -31.17 5.57
N THR A 286 -22.51 -32.18 6.24
CA THR A 286 -23.88 -32.17 6.76
C THR A 286 -24.03 -30.99 7.71
N PRO A 287 -25.00 -30.09 7.54
CA PRO A 287 -25.26 -29.05 8.52
C PRO A 287 -25.76 -29.72 9.81
N ALA A 288 -24.99 -29.57 10.89
CA ALA A 288 -25.43 -29.96 12.22
C ALA A 288 -26.67 -29.12 12.60
N ALA A 289 -27.76 -29.82 12.93
CA ALA A 289 -28.98 -29.20 13.45
C ALA A 289 -28.69 -28.54 14.81
N GLN A 290 -28.61 -27.21 14.83
CA GLN A 290 -28.68 -26.44 16.05
C GLN A 290 -30.15 -26.17 16.37
N THR A 291 -30.58 -26.60 17.54
CA THR A 291 -31.89 -26.29 18.12
C THR A 291 -32.05 -24.79 18.30
N PRO A 292 -33.11 -24.14 17.79
CA PRO A 292 -33.34 -22.72 18.01
C PRO A 292 -33.92 -22.47 19.41
N VAL A 293 -33.35 -21.48 20.10
CA VAL A 293 -33.94 -20.83 21.28
C VAL A 293 -34.93 -19.76 20.77
N PRO A 294 -36.19 -19.70 21.21
CA PRO A 294 -37.13 -18.72 20.69
C PRO A 294 -36.87 -17.34 21.30
N VAL A 295 -36.50 -16.37 20.45
CA VAL A 295 -36.60 -14.94 20.75
C VAL A 295 -37.69 -14.36 19.87
N ILE A 296 -38.72 -13.80 20.49
CA ILE A 296 -39.85 -13.16 19.83
C ILE A 296 -39.43 -11.74 19.43
N GLY A 297 -39.36 -11.48 18.13
CA GLY A 297 -39.13 -10.15 17.56
C GLY A 297 -39.43 -10.15 16.07
N ALA A 298 -40.56 -9.57 15.68
CA ALA A 298 -41.02 -9.52 14.30
C ALA A 298 -40.13 -8.60 13.44
N SER A 299 -39.50 -9.16 12.41
CA SER A 299 -38.93 -8.41 11.29
C SER A 299 -39.39 -9.03 9.97
N LEU A 300 -39.80 -8.17 9.04
CA LEU A 300 -40.31 -8.51 7.72
C LEU A 300 -39.18 -9.09 6.86
N ALA A 301 -39.29 -10.36 6.48
CA ALA A 301 -38.33 -11.03 5.61
C ALA A 301 -38.47 -10.54 4.16
N ALA A 302 -37.38 -9.99 3.61
CA ALA A 302 -37.20 -9.84 2.17
C ALA A 302 -37.16 -11.24 1.50
N PRO A 303 -37.65 -11.39 0.25
CA PRO A 303 -37.60 -12.68 -0.42
C PRO A 303 -36.14 -13.14 -0.60
N ALA A 304 -35.87 -14.37 -0.16
CA ALA A 304 -34.58 -15.01 -0.31
C ALA A 304 -34.19 -15.08 -1.80
N ALA A 305 -33.04 -14.48 -2.15
CA ALA A 305 -32.45 -14.64 -3.47
C ALA A 305 -32.14 -16.13 -3.69
N ALA A 306 -32.54 -16.64 -4.86
CA ALA A 306 -32.21 -18.01 -5.27
C ALA A 306 -30.69 -18.21 -5.26
N PRO A 307 -30.20 -19.41 -4.88
CA PRO A 307 -28.77 -19.67 -4.84
C PRO A 307 -28.18 -19.54 -6.26
N VAL A 308 -27.26 -18.59 -6.43
CA VAL A 308 -26.47 -18.45 -7.65
C VAL A 308 -25.48 -19.62 -7.67
N ILE A 309 -25.73 -20.63 -8.50
CA ILE A 309 -24.80 -21.73 -8.72
C ILE A 309 -23.60 -21.15 -9.48
N SER A 310 -22.47 -20.99 -8.77
CA SER A 310 -21.22 -20.48 -9.36
C SER A 310 -20.47 -21.65 -10.01
N PHE A 311 -20.29 -21.61 -11.32
CA PHE A 311 -19.53 -22.60 -12.09
C PHE A 311 -18.04 -22.21 -12.14
N PRO A 312 -17.11 -23.17 -12.26
CA PRO A 312 -15.69 -22.86 -12.34
C PRO A 312 -15.37 -22.18 -13.68
N GLY A 313 -15.38 -20.85 -13.69
CA GLY A 313 -14.82 -20.04 -14.78
C GLY A 313 -13.28 -20.07 -14.76
N PRO A 314 -12.62 -19.52 -15.80
CA PRO A 314 -11.16 -19.40 -15.80
C PRO A 314 -10.66 -18.59 -14.58
N GLY A 315 -9.49 -18.90 -14.02
CA GLY A 315 -8.89 -18.12 -12.95
C GLY A 315 -9.64 -18.08 -11.60
N VAL A 316 -10.59 -18.99 -11.34
CA VAL A 316 -11.29 -19.05 -10.04
C VAL A 316 -10.30 -19.29 -8.89
N GLY A 317 -10.21 -18.33 -7.97
CA GLY A 317 -9.30 -18.36 -6.82
C GLY A 317 -7.84 -17.97 -7.13
N ALA A 318 -7.56 -17.52 -8.36
CA ALA A 318 -6.24 -17.01 -8.75
C ALA A 318 -6.03 -15.57 -8.28
N THR A 319 -4.76 -15.23 -8.01
CA THR A 319 -4.32 -13.86 -7.74
C THR A 319 -3.43 -13.37 -8.88
N GLY A 320 -3.81 -12.26 -9.50
CA GLY A 320 -3.02 -11.60 -10.54
C GLY A 320 -2.89 -12.36 -11.86
N SER A 321 -2.27 -11.69 -12.82
CA SER A 321 -2.06 -12.19 -14.18
C SER A 321 -0.79 -11.63 -14.78
N GLU A 322 -0.25 -12.37 -15.75
CA GLU A 322 0.84 -11.92 -16.60
C GLU A 322 0.49 -12.19 -18.05
N VAL A 323 0.96 -11.33 -18.95
CA VAL A 323 0.84 -11.55 -20.40
C VAL A 323 2.22 -11.72 -20.99
N TYR A 324 2.38 -12.78 -21.79
CA TYR A 324 3.62 -13.16 -22.44
C TYR A 324 3.49 -13.03 -23.94
N ARG A 325 4.50 -12.44 -24.60
CA ARG A 325 4.69 -12.50 -26.06
C ARG A 325 5.75 -13.56 -26.35
N ILE A 326 5.42 -14.53 -27.18
CA ILE A 326 6.31 -15.57 -27.69
C ILE A 326 6.55 -15.26 -29.17
N ALA A 327 7.77 -14.90 -29.52
CA ALA A 327 8.11 -14.55 -30.89
C ALA A 327 8.14 -15.79 -31.83
N PRO A 328 8.12 -15.60 -33.16
CA PRO A 328 8.18 -16.71 -34.12
C PRO A 328 9.37 -17.66 -33.93
N ASP A 329 10.50 -17.15 -33.42
CA ASP A 329 11.70 -17.92 -33.07
C ASP A 329 11.58 -18.72 -31.76
N GLY A 330 10.46 -18.57 -31.05
CA GLY A 330 10.16 -19.23 -29.78
C GLY A 330 10.60 -18.45 -28.54
N SER A 331 11.21 -17.26 -28.68
CA SER A 331 11.66 -16.48 -27.53
C SER A 331 10.48 -15.86 -26.74
N PRO A 332 10.33 -16.17 -25.44
CA PRO A 332 9.27 -15.60 -24.62
C PRO A 332 9.72 -14.30 -23.95
N LEU A 333 8.80 -13.33 -23.86
CA LEU A 333 8.97 -12.08 -23.14
C LEU A 333 7.69 -11.77 -22.35
N ARG A 334 7.80 -11.51 -21.05
CA ARG A 334 6.69 -10.94 -20.28
C ARG A 334 6.53 -9.48 -20.66
N ILE A 335 5.34 -9.09 -21.10
CA ILE A 335 5.04 -7.73 -21.56
C ILE A 335 4.07 -6.98 -20.65
N TRP A 336 3.40 -7.67 -19.72
CA TRP A 336 2.49 -7.04 -18.78
C TRP A 336 2.32 -7.90 -17.54
N SER A 337 2.07 -7.27 -16.40
CA SER A 337 1.74 -7.95 -15.15
C SER A 337 0.77 -7.14 -14.30
N SER A 338 -0.08 -7.82 -13.55
CA SER A 338 -0.91 -7.24 -12.49
C SER A 338 -1.02 -8.21 -11.33
N GLN A 339 -1.01 -7.70 -10.10
CA GLN A 339 -1.19 -8.51 -8.90
C GLN A 339 -2.68 -8.76 -8.58
N THR A 340 -3.59 -7.98 -9.16
CA THR A 340 -5.01 -7.97 -8.78
C THR A 340 -5.96 -8.25 -9.94
N ASP A 341 -5.58 -7.92 -11.17
CA ASP A 341 -6.40 -8.19 -12.35
C ASP A 341 -6.17 -9.59 -12.88
N LEU A 342 -7.28 -10.21 -13.31
CA LEU A 342 -7.28 -11.50 -14.00
C LEU A 342 -7.54 -11.27 -15.48
N VAL A 343 -6.63 -11.61 -16.39
CA VAL A 343 -6.89 -11.46 -17.83
C VAL A 343 -7.71 -12.66 -18.32
N TYR A 344 -8.86 -12.40 -18.92
CA TYR A 344 -9.78 -13.42 -19.42
C TYR A 344 -9.84 -13.50 -20.94
N ALA A 345 -9.55 -12.39 -21.62
CA ALA A 345 -9.63 -12.31 -23.07
C ALA A 345 -8.51 -11.43 -23.62
N LEU A 346 -7.99 -11.83 -24.77
CA LEU A 346 -7.01 -11.06 -25.54
C LEU A 346 -7.54 -10.85 -26.96
N THR A 347 -7.31 -9.66 -27.52
CA THR A 347 -7.55 -9.39 -28.95
C THR A 347 -6.67 -8.24 -29.42
N PHE A 348 -6.55 -8.05 -30.73
CA PHE A 348 -5.91 -6.85 -31.28
C PHE A 348 -6.94 -5.84 -31.73
N ASP A 349 -6.68 -4.55 -31.55
CA ASP A 349 -7.43 -3.50 -32.26
C ASP A 349 -6.95 -3.33 -33.70
N GLN A 350 -7.60 -2.46 -34.46
CA GLN A 350 -7.22 -2.15 -35.85
C GLN A 350 -5.86 -1.44 -35.98
N HIS A 351 -5.33 -0.89 -34.88
CA HIS A 351 -4.05 -0.21 -34.81
C HIS A 351 -2.91 -1.16 -34.39
N GLY A 352 -3.23 -2.42 -34.09
CA GLY A 352 -2.27 -3.44 -33.66
C GLY A 352 -1.97 -3.40 -32.15
N ASN A 353 -2.72 -2.66 -31.35
CA ASN A 353 -2.58 -2.71 -29.89
C ASN A 353 -3.23 -3.98 -29.35
N LEU A 354 -2.56 -4.64 -28.41
CA LEU A 354 -3.13 -5.80 -27.72
C LEU A 354 -4.08 -5.31 -26.63
N LEU A 355 -5.36 -5.64 -26.76
CA LEU A 355 -6.37 -5.41 -25.73
C LEU A 355 -6.47 -6.61 -24.79
N ALA A 356 -6.49 -6.34 -23.49
CA ALA A 356 -6.68 -7.33 -22.44
C ALA A 356 -7.95 -7.02 -21.65
N GLY A 357 -8.95 -7.90 -21.74
CA GLY A 357 -10.17 -7.83 -20.95
C GLY A 357 -9.99 -8.53 -19.61
N THR A 358 -10.31 -7.84 -18.51
CA THR A 358 -10.01 -8.33 -17.17
C THR A 358 -11.21 -8.66 -16.30
N GLY A 359 -10.92 -9.49 -15.31
CA GLY A 359 -11.75 -9.91 -14.20
C GLY A 359 -11.65 -9.05 -12.97
N ASN A 360 -12.51 -9.34 -11.99
CA ASN A 360 -12.68 -8.68 -10.69
C ASN A 360 -13.18 -7.22 -10.77
N ARG A 361 -12.67 -6.43 -11.72
CA ARG A 361 -12.89 -4.99 -11.81
C ARG A 361 -13.36 -4.53 -13.19
N GLY A 362 -13.41 -5.43 -14.19
CA GLY A 362 -13.96 -5.15 -15.52
C GLY A 362 -13.17 -4.15 -16.35
N HIS A 363 -11.85 -4.07 -16.17
CA HIS A 363 -11.01 -3.18 -16.96
C HIS A 363 -10.71 -3.78 -18.33
N ILE A 364 -10.47 -2.91 -19.30
CA ILE A 364 -9.89 -3.25 -20.60
C ILE A 364 -8.61 -2.44 -20.71
N PHE A 365 -7.47 -3.11 -20.76
CA PHE A 365 -6.17 -2.49 -20.95
C PHE A 365 -5.77 -2.56 -22.42
N ALA A 366 -5.14 -1.51 -22.96
CA ALA A 366 -4.34 -1.60 -24.17
C ALA A 366 -2.86 -1.74 -23.77
N ILE A 367 -2.25 -2.88 -24.05
CA ILE A 367 -0.82 -3.13 -23.82
C ILE A 367 -0.07 -2.65 -25.06
N THR A 368 0.69 -1.57 -24.91
CA THR A 368 1.35 -0.84 -26.01
C THR A 368 2.85 -1.10 -26.07
N GLY A 369 3.43 -1.63 -24.99
CA GLY A 369 4.87 -1.92 -24.90
C GLY A 369 5.18 -2.91 -23.78
N GLN A 370 6.46 -3.07 -23.46
CA GLN A 370 6.88 -3.91 -22.34
C GLN A 370 6.61 -3.19 -21.02
N ASP A 371 5.66 -3.72 -20.25
CA ASP A 371 5.12 -3.14 -19.01
C ASP A 371 4.52 -1.72 -19.21
N GLU A 372 4.30 -1.31 -20.47
CA GLU A 372 3.60 -0.09 -20.84
C GLU A 372 2.19 -0.42 -21.34
N PHE A 373 1.21 0.17 -20.68
CA PHE A 373 -0.20 -0.01 -20.98
C PHE A 373 -1.02 1.27 -20.77
N VAL A 374 -2.25 1.25 -21.27
CA VAL A 374 -3.28 2.25 -21.02
C VAL A 374 -4.49 1.55 -20.41
N ASP A 375 -4.96 2.00 -19.24
CA ASP A 375 -6.27 1.65 -18.71
C ASP A 375 -7.33 2.33 -19.56
N LEU A 376 -7.82 1.59 -20.56
CA LEU A 376 -8.52 2.15 -21.71
C LEU A 376 -9.99 2.39 -21.41
N LEU A 377 -10.63 1.41 -20.79
CA LEU A 377 -12.07 1.39 -20.50
C LEU A 377 -12.36 0.58 -19.25
N LYS A 378 -13.46 0.90 -18.59
CA LYS A 378 -14.00 0.12 -17.48
C LYS A 378 -15.45 -0.24 -17.77
N ALA A 379 -15.73 -1.54 -17.88
CA ALA A 379 -17.07 -2.06 -18.00
C ALA A 379 -17.83 -1.94 -16.67
N ALA A 380 -19.16 -1.83 -16.74
CA ALA A 380 -19.99 -1.80 -15.54
C ALA A 380 -20.04 -3.15 -14.78
N ALA A 381 -19.63 -4.24 -15.45
CA ALA A 381 -19.57 -5.58 -14.90
C ALA A 381 -18.15 -5.92 -14.45
N SER A 382 -17.99 -6.88 -13.54
CA SER A 382 -16.68 -7.21 -12.96
C SER A 382 -15.77 -8.04 -13.86
N GLN A 383 -16.26 -8.60 -14.97
CA GLN A 383 -15.48 -9.49 -15.84
C GLN A 383 -15.74 -9.19 -17.32
N VAL A 384 -14.70 -8.89 -18.08
CA VAL A 384 -14.71 -8.84 -19.55
C VAL A 384 -14.15 -10.15 -20.08
N THR A 385 -14.99 -10.98 -20.69
CA THR A 385 -14.72 -12.42 -20.89
C THR A 385 -14.43 -12.84 -22.32
N ALA A 386 -14.84 -12.07 -23.31
CA ALA A 386 -14.49 -12.32 -24.71
C ALA A 386 -14.54 -11.05 -25.54
N PHE A 387 -13.85 -11.10 -26.67
CA PHE A 387 -13.89 -10.10 -27.72
C PHE A 387 -14.27 -10.72 -29.06
N ALA A 388 -14.87 -9.93 -29.94
CA ALA A 388 -15.01 -10.26 -31.36
C ALA A 388 -14.77 -9.02 -32.21
N LYS A 389 -14.25 -9.20 -33.43
CA LYS A 389 -14.11 -8.09 -34.37
C LYS A 389 -15.48 -7.57 -34.77
N ALA A 390 -15.65 -6.26 -34.79
CA ALA A 390 -16.83 -5.60 -35.36
C ALA A 390 -16.50 -5.05 -36.76
N PRO A 391 -17.52 -4.74 -37.58
CA PRO A 391 -17.31 -4.00 -38.83
C PRO A 391 -16.54 -2.69 -38.63
N ASP A 392 -15.94 -2.18 -39.70
CA ASP A 392 -15.26 -0.89 -39.76
C ASP A 392 -14.12 -0.69 -38.74
N GLY A 393 -13.58 -1.77 -38.16
CA GLY A 393 -12.44 -1.74 -37.25
C GLY A 393 -12.79 -1.62 -35.76
N GLY A 394 -14.08 -1.67 -35.41
CA GLY A 394 -14.52 -1.75 -34.02
C GLY A 394 -14.28 -3.12 -33.38
N ILE A 395 -14.51 -3.21 -32.07
CA ILE A 395 -14.43 -4.46 -31.31
C ILE A 395 -15.68 -4.61 -30.45
N TYR A 396 -16.32 -5.77 -30.55
CA TYR A 396 -17.30 -6.19 -29.56
C TYR A 396 -16.60 -6.77 -28.33
N ALA A 397 -17.10 -6.42 -27.16
CA ALA A 397 -16.69 -7.00 -25.89
C ALA A 397 -17.92 -7.51 -25.13
N CYS A 398 -17.81 -8.66 -24.47
CA CYS A 398 -18.84 -9.14 -23.56
C CYS A 398 -18.38 -9.19 -22.12
N THR A 399 -19.37 -9.16 -21.22
CA THR A 399 -19.13 -9.30 -19.80
C THR A 399 -19.86 -10.47 -19.15
N SER A 400 -19.29 -10.94 -18.05
CA SER A 400 -19.86 -11.97 -17.16
C SER A 400 -20.10 -11.41 -15.76
N ASN A 401 -20.98 -12.07 -14.98
CA ASN A 401 -21.63 -11.59 -13.74
C ASN A 401 -22.62 -10.45 -13.92
N LEU A 402 -22.66 -9.82 -15.10
CA LEU A 402 -23.75 -9.03 -15.64
C LEU A 402 -23.63 -9.16 -17.16
N GLY A 403 -24.44 -10.03 -17.78
CA GLY A 403 -24.34 -10.35 -19.21
C GLY A 403 -24.66 -9.15 -20.09
N LYS A 404 -23.64 -8.47 -20.60
CA LYS A 404 -23.77 -7.28 -21.44
C LYS A 404 -22.82 -7.36 -22.62
N LEU A 405 -23.22 -6.73 -23.71
CA LEU A 405 -22.43 -6.58 -24.91
C LEU A 405 -22.14 -5.10 -25.13
N TYR A 406 -20.90 -4.80 -25.47
CA TYR A 406 -20.42 -3.46 -25.76
C TYR A 406 -19.74 -3.42 -27.12
N LEU A 407 -19.83 -2.29 -27.79
CA LEU A 407 -19.05 -1.93 -28.97
C LEU A 407 -17.99 -0.89 -28.56
N ILE A 408 -16.73 -1.19 -28.86
CA ILE A 408 -15.54 -0.36 -28.59
C ILE A 408 -15.00 0.16 -29.92
N GLY A 409 -14.84 1.47 -30.04
CA GLY A 409 -14.16 2.09 -31.19
C GLY A 409 -14.79 1.69 -32.54
N PRO A 410 -14.16 2.00 -33.68
CA PRO A 410 -12.74 2.35 -33.86
C PRO A 410 -12.35 3.76 -33.39
N ASP A 411 -13.29 4.70 -33.41
CA ASP A 411 -13.01 6.10 -33.15
C ASP A 411 -12.89 6.43 -31.65
N VAL A 412 -12.06 7.43 -31.35
CA VAL A 412 -11.99 8.04 -30.01
C VAL A 412 -13.26 8.82 -29.69
N ALA A 413 -13.63 8.86 -28.42
CA ALA A 413 -14.75 9.67 -27.95
C ALA A 413 -14.54 11.14 -28.32
N SER A 414 -15.62 11.86 -28.66
CA SER A 414 -15.56 13.29 -28.98
C SER A 414 -15.24 14.16 -27.75
N GLU A 415 -15.56 13.66 -26.57
CA GLU A 415 -15.34 14.31 -25.27
C GLU A 415 -15.08 13.24 -24.19
N GLY A 416 -14.22 13.57 -23.24
CA GLY A 416 -13.98 12.78 -22.03
C GLY A 416 -13.90 13.69 -20.81
N VAL A 417 -14.39 13.20 -19.67
CA VAL A 417 -14.34 13.90 -18.39
C VAL A 417 -13.58 13.04 -17.38
N TYR A 418 -12.68 13.68 -16.64
CA TYR A 418 -11.97 13.08 -15.53
C TYR A 418 -12.13 13.97 -14.29
N GLU A 419 -12.56 13.38 -13.18
CA GLU A 419 -12.56 14.03 -11.86
C GLU A 419 -11.49 13.37 -10.99
N SER A 420 -10.62 14.17 -10.37
CA SER A 420 -9.59 13.66 -9.45
C SER A 420 -10.21 12.96 -8.24
N ASP A 421 -9.41 12.27 -7.45
CA ASP A 421 -9.79 11.99 -6.06
C ASP A 421 -9.91 13.31 -5.26
N VAL A 422 -10.49 13.19 -4.06
CA VAL A 422 -10.59 14.31 -3.13
C VAL A 422 -9.26 14.48 -2.40
N PHE A 423 -8.65 15.65 -2.57
CA PHE A 423 -7.46 16.03 -1.83
C PHE A 423 -7.84 16.62 -0.48
N ASP A 424 -7.20 16.12 0.58
CA ASP A 424 -7.32 16.63 1.95
C ASP A 424 -6.05 17.41 2.30
N ALA A 425 -6.16 18.73 2.48
CA ALA A 425 -5.05 19.55 2.95
C ALA A 425 -4.79 19.43 4.47
N HIS A 426 -5.58 18.60 5.16
CA HIS A 426 -5.62 18.34 6.62
C HIS A 426 -6.04 19.54 7.48
N THR A 427 -5.69 20.75 7.07
CA THR A 427 -6.13 22.01 7.67
C THR A 427 -6.83 22.91 6.65
N PHE A 428 -7.53 23.92 7.16
CA PHE A 428 -8.18 24.92 6.33
C PHE A 428 -7.14 25.64 5.47
N SER A 429 -7.32 25.63 4.14
CA SER A 429 -6.31 26.09 3.21
C SER A 429 -6.86 27.10 2.19
N ARG A 430 -6.02 28.05 1.78
CA ARG A 430 -6.27 28.92 0.64
C ARG A 430 -5.73 28.27 -0.62
N TRP A 431 -6.53 28.24 -1.67
CA TRP A 431 -6.16 27.62 -2.94
C TRP A 431 -5.55 28.65 -3.89
N GLY A 432 -4.32 28.39 -4.32
CA GLY A 432 -3.50 29.25 -5.17
C GLY A 432 -3.64 28.90 -6.65
N ARG A 433 -2.65 29.30 -7.45
CA ARG A 433 -2.64 29.08 -8.91
C ARG A 433 -2.47 27.60 -9.26
N ALA A 434 -3.10 27.17 -10.35
CA ALA A 434 -2.85 25.87 -10.96
C ALA A 434 -1.84 25.97 -12.13
N GLU A 435 -1.01 24.94 -12.26
CA GLU A 435 -0.14 24.69 -13.40
C GLU A 435 -0.60 23.42 -14.11
N PHE A 436 -0.42 23.40 -15.43
CA PHE A 436 -0.91 22.35 -16.29
C PHE A 436 0.14 22.04 -17.35
N ARG A 437 0.40 20.74 -17.57
CA ARG A 437 1.16 20.26 -18.72
C ARG A 437 0.26 19.35 -19.55
N GLY A 438 0.16 19.64 -20.84
CA GLY A 438 -0.62 18.84 -21.77
C GLY A 438 -0.71 19.49 -23.16
N LEU A 439 -1.42 18.83 -24.06
CA LEU A 439 -1.61 19.19 -25.46
C LEU A 439 -3.08 19.09 -25.85
N GLY A 440 -3.49 19.80 -26.90
CA GLY A 440 -4.86 19.76 -27.44
C GLY A 440 -5.88 20.58 -26.64
N LYS A 441 -7.16 20.28 -26.83
CA LYS A 441 -8.27 21.03 -26.22
C LYS A 441 -8.64 20.43 -24.86
N ILE A 442 -8.22 21.10 -23.78
CA ILE A 442 -8.45 20.67 -22.40
C ILE A 442 -8.99 21.84 -21.58
N GLU A 443 -10.11 21.60 -20.88
CA GLU A 443 -10.71 22.56 -19.96
C GLU A 443 -10.57 22.03 -18.52
N LEU A 444 -10.06 22.85 -17.61
CA LEU A 444 -9.88 22.48 -16.20
C LEU A 444 -10.88 23.21 -15.31
N PHE A 445 -11.35 22.51 -14.29
CA PHE A 445 -12.28 23.02 -13.27
C PHE A 445 -11.79 22.61 -11.88
N ALA A 446 -12.13 23.40 -10.87
CA ALA A 446 -11.89 23.08 -9.47
C ALA A 446 -13.14 23.33 -8.62
N ARG A 447 -13.22 22.63 -7.48
CA ARG A 447 -14.17 22.90 -6.39
C ARG A 447 -13.52 22.59 -5.05
N SER A 448 -14.07 23.14 -3.98
CA SER A 448 -13.57 22.94 -2.62
C SER A 448 -14.70 22.82 -1.59
N GLY A 449 -14.39 22.24 -0.44
CA GLY A 449 -15.33 22.04 0.65
C GLY A 449 -14.66 21.70 1.98
N ASN A 450 -15.46 21.66 3.05
CA ASN A 450 -14.98 21.40 4.42
C ASN A 450 -15.50 20.07 4.99
N VAL A 451 -16.03 19.20 4.14
CA VAL A 451 -16.41 17.83 4.47
C VAL A 451 -15.76 16.89 3.47
N ASP A 452 -15.44 15.68 3.91
CA ASP A 452 -14.78 14.64 3.12
C ASP A 452 -15.61 14.16 1.91
N ASN A 453 -16.95 14.16 2.02
CA ASN A 453 -17.85 13.82 0.93
C ASN A 453 -18.15 15.05 0.03
N PRO A 454 -17.70 15.07 -1.24
CA PRO A 454 -17.84 16.21 -2.13
C PRO A 454 -19.27 16.48 -2.62
N ASP A 455 -20.21 15.58 -2.37
CA ASP A 455 -21.63 15.76 -2.73
C ASP A 455 -22.41 16.57 -1.68
N ARG A 456 -21.79 16.85 -0.52
CA ARG A 456 -22.45 17.53 0.60
C ARG A 456 -21.94 18.96 0.76
N ASN A 457 -22.66 19.94 0.20
CA ASN A 457 -22.42 21.38 0.42
C ASN A 457 -21.03 21.89 0.03
N TRP A 458 -20.39 21.28 -0.96
CA TRP A 458 -19.17 21.84 -1.59
C TRP A 458 -19.52 23.00 -2.52
N SER A 459 -18.51 23.80 -2.89
CA SER A 459 -18.67 24.82 -3.92
C SER A 459 -19.06 24.19 -5.27
N PRO A 460 -19.75 24.94 -6.16
CA PRO A 460 -19.90 24.48 -7.54
C PRO A 460 -18.53 24.38 -8.23
N TRP A 461 -18.47 23.57 -9.30
CA TRP A 461 -17.33 23.53 -10.20
C TRP A 461 -17.09 24.89 -10.84
N SER A 462 -15.87 25.40 -10.74
CA SER A 462 -15.46 26.67 -11.32
C SER A 462 -14.30 26.48 -12.29
N ALA A 463 -14.35 27.11 -13.46
CA ALA A 463 -13.29 26.99 -14.47
C ALA A 463 -11.97 27.57 -13.95
N ILE A 464 -10.87 26.85 -14.17
CA ILE A 464 -9.53 27.26 -13.77
C ILE A 464 -8.99 28.29 -14.78
N ASN A 465 -8.62 29.47 -14.28
CA ASN A 465 -7.85 30.43 -15.05
C ASN A 465 -6.36 30.25 -14.75
N LEU A 466 -5.59 29.71 -15.70
CA LEU A 466 -4.16 29.46 -15.54
C LEU A 466 -3.32 30.74 -15.36
N ALA A 467 -3.88 31.93 -15.57
CA ALA A 467 -3.19 33.21 -15.36
C ALA A 467 -3.42 33.82 -13.96
N GLY A 468 -4.28 33.22 -13.12
CA GLY A 468 -4.67 33.81 -11.83
C GLY A 468 -4.87 32.78 -10.72
N ASN A 469 -5.39 33.25 -9.58
CA ASN A 469 -5.78 32.39 -8.47
C ASN A 469 -7.03 31.57 -8.82
N LEU A 470 -7.18 30.43 -8.15
CA LEU A 470 -8.37 29.60 -8.34
C LEU A 470 -9.63 30.30 -7.84
N PRO A 471 -10.72 30.35 -8.64
CA PRO A 471 -11.95 31.05 -8.29
C PRO A 471 -12.86 30.18 -7.39
N ILE A 472 -12.31 29.61 -6.32
CA ILE A 472 -13.03 28.75 -5.37
C ILE A 472 -12.78 29.20 -3.93
N PRO A 473 -13.70 28.94 -2.98
CA PRO A 473 -13.51 29.36 -1.60
C PRO A 473 -12.34 28.62 -0.93
N PRO A 474 -11.64 29.25 0.02
CA PRO A 474 -10.72 28.55 0.91
C PRO A 474 -11.45 27.45 1.70
N ALA A 475 -10.85 26.26 1.79
CA ALA A 475 -11.43 25.10 2.44
C ALA A 475 -10.35 24.05 2.74
N ARG A 476 -10.69 23.01 3.52
CA ARG A 476 -9.79 21.88 3.80
C ARG A 476 -9.64 20.93 2.62
N PHE A 477 -10.72 20.65 1.90
CA PHE A 477 -10.73 19.68 0.81
C PHE A 477 -10.85 20.37 -0.55
N MET A 478 -10.28 19.74 -1.57
CA MET A 478 -10.35 20.18 -2.97
C MET A 478 -10.49 19.00 -3.92
N GLN A 479 -11.09 19.26 -5.08
CA GLN A 479 -11.06 18.37 -6.23
C GLN A 479 -10.85 19.19 -7.51
N TRP A 480 -10.16 18.61 -8.50
CA TRP A 480 -10.11 19.18 -9.85
C TRP A 480 -10.76 18.23 -10.87
N LYS A 481 -11.15 18.79 -12.01
CA LYS A 481 -11.76 18.07 -13.12
C LYS A 481 -11.19 18.55 -14.44
N ALA A 482 -10.90 17.62 -15.35
CA ALA A 482 -10.55 17.91 -16.73
C ALA A 482 -11.64 17.46 -17.70
N VAL A 483 -11.90 18.28 -18.71
CA VAL A 483 -12.72 17.95 -19.88
C VAL A 483 -11.81 17.96 -21.10
N LEU A 484 -11.58 16.80 -21.69
CA LEU A 484 -10.79 16.60 -22.90
C LEU A 484 -11.74 16.62 -24.09
N ARG A 485 -11.44 17.39 -25.14
CA ARG A 485 -12.25 17.45 -26.37
C ARG A 485 -11.43 17.02 -27.57
N ALA A 486 -12.00 16.18 -28.43
CA ALA A 486 -11.35 15.73 -29.65
C ALA A 486 -10.91 16.93 -30.50
N GLY A 487 -9.74 16.81 -31.11
CA GLY A 487 -9.09 17.88 -31.86
C GLY A 487 -7.77 17.41 -32.48
N ASN A 488 -7.11 18.33 -33.19
CA ASN A 488 -5.77 18.14 -33.72
C ASN A 488 -4.86 19.26 -33.20
N PRO A 489 -3.84 18.97 -32.37
CA PRO A 489 -3.45 17.64 -31.88
C PRO A 489 -4.50 17.02 -30.94
N ALA A 490 -4.48 15.69 -30.83
CA ALA A 490 -5.34 14.95 -29.90
C ALA A 490 -5.06 15.39 -28.45
N PRO A 491 -6.10 15.53 -27.61
CA PRO A 491 -5.92 16.02 -26.24
C PRO A 491 -5.19 15.01 -25.37
N GLN A 492 -4.15 15.49 -24.69
CA GLN A 492 -3.37 14.73 -23.72
C GLN A 492 -3.10 15.62 -22.50
N LEU A 493 -3.47 15.15 -21.31
CA LEU A 493 -3.13 15.80 -20.04
C LEU A 493 -1.98 15.01 -19.42
N ASP A 494 -0.88 15.66 -19.05
CA ASP A 494 0.27 14.99 -18.43
C ASP A 494 0.36 15.27 -16.94
N SER A 495 0.07 16.49 -16.50
CA SER A 495 0.06 16.84 -15.09
C SER A 495 -0.85 18.02 -14.78
N VAL A 496 -1.45 17.99 -13.59
CA VAL A 496 -2.10 19.13 -12.95
C VAL A 496 -1.41 19.35 -11.60
N LEU A 497 -0.91 20.56 -11.37
CA LEU A 497 -0.34 20.98 -10.10
C LEU A 497 -1.16 22.13 -9.54
N ILE A 498 -1.53 22.06 -8.27
CA ILE A 498 -2.25 23.12 -7.58
C ILE A 498 -1.44 23.60 -6.39
N ASN A 499 -1.14 24.89 -6.37
CA ASN A 499 -0.52 25.56 -5.24
C ASN A 499 -1.57 25.82 -4.16
N TYR A 500 -1.23 25.67 -2.88
CA TYR A 500 -2.11 26.01 -1.77
C TYR A 500 -1.34 26.50 -0.55
N LEU A 501 -2.01 27.26 0.30
CA LEU A 501 -1.44 27.80 1.53
C LEU A 501 -2.31 27.38 2.72
N PRO A 502 -1.85 26.44 3.54
CA PRO A 502 -2.44 26.12 4.83
C PRO A 502 -2.61 27.37 5.70
N LYS A 503 -3.70 27.45 6.47
CA LYS A 503 -3.80 28.43 7.55
C LYS A 503 -2.84 28.00 8.66
N ASN A 504 -1.98 28.92 9.08
CA ASN A 504 -1.06 28.66 10.18
C ASN A 504 -1.84 28.30 11.48
N VAL A 505 -1.35 27.30 12.20
CA VAL A 505 -1.90 26.81 13.47
C VAL A 505 -0.79 26.80 14.50
N ALA A 506 -1.11 27.06 15.77
CA ALA A 506 -0.10 27.01 16.82
C ALA A 506 0.35 25.55 17.04
N PRO A 507 1.65 25.31 17.30
CA PRO A 507 2.13 23.99 17.67
C PRO A 507 1.45 23.48 18.95
N GLU A 508 1.40 22.16 19.14
CA GLU A 508 0.89 21.55 20.37
C GLU A 508 1.99 20.81 21.13
N ILE A 509 1.98 20.91 22.47
CA ILE A 509 2.88 20.17 23.36
C ILE A 509 2.04 19.21 24.22
N GLU A 510 2.23 17.92 24.03
CA GLU A 510 1.49 16.85 24.71
C GLU A 510 2.01 16.62 26.13
N ASP A 511 3.33 16.60 26.32
CA ASP A 511 3.95 16.44 27.63
C ASP A 511 5.35 17.05 27.69
N VAL A 512 5.76 17.40 28.91
CA VAL A 512 7.13 17.79 29.26
C VAL A 512 7.54 16.96 30.48
N THR A 513 8.54 16.11 30.28
CA THR A 513 9.09 15.21 31.29
C THR A 513 10.49 15.65 31.66
N VAL A 514 10.73 15.81 32.97
CA VAL A 514 12.05 16.11 33.54
C VAL A 514 12.53 14.89 34.32
N THR A 515 13.78 14.48 34.10
CA THR A 515 14.38 13.33 34.78
C THR A 515 15.79 13.71 35.25
N PRO A 516 15.96 14.05 36.54
CA PRO A 516 17.27 14.20 37.15
C PRO A 516 18.08 12.90 37.05
N GLY A 517 19.40 13.00 36.89
CA GLY A 517 20.31 11.86 36.77
C GLY A 517 20.36 11.23 35.37
N MET A 518 19.82 11.89 34.34
CA MET A 518 19.75 11.38 32.98
C MET A 518 20.27 12.39 31.96
N ARG A 519 21.06 11.91 30.99
CA ARG A 519 21.56 12.69 29.85
C ARG A 519 21.01 12.12 28.55
N TYR A 520 20.38 12.98 27.76
CA TYR A 520 19.97 12.69 26.39
C TYR A 520 21.12 13.01 25.42
N PRO A 521 21.62 12.03 24.66
CA PRO A 521 22.65 12.27 23.66
C PRO A 521 22.12 13.19 22.55
N GLN A 522 22.87 14.24 22.24
CA GLN A 522 22.58 15.12 21.11
C GLN A 522 22.99 14.39 19.82
N LEU A 523 22.08 14.29 18.86
CA LEU A 523 22.40 13.68 17.57
C LEU A 523 23.33 14.61 16.77
N PRO A 524 24.42 14.11 16.15
CA PRO A 524 25.19 14.93 15.23
C PRO A 524 24.29 15.35 14.06
N LYS A 525 24.31 16.64 13.70
CA LYS A 525 23.66 17.13 12.47
C LYS A 525 24.37 16.52 11.25
N GLN A 526 23.90 15.38 10.76
CA GLN A 526 24.41 14.80 9.51
C GLN A 526 23.94 15.65 8.31
N PRO A 527 24.83 15.95 7.35
CA PRO A 527 24.40 16.45 6.05
C PRO A 527 23.70 15.32 5.28
N SER A 528 22.54 15.65 4.73
CA SER A 528 21.63 14.79 3.96
C SER A 528 22.33 13.81 3.00
N GLY A 529 22.05 12.52 3.17
CA GLY A 529 22.39 11.46 2.22
C GLY A 529 22.07 10.06 2.78
N ASP A 530 21.03 9.45 2.22
CA ASP A 530 20.57 8.06 2.36
C ASP A 530 20.05 7.56 3.72
N ALA A 531 18.87 6.94 3.64
CA ALA A 531 18.09 6.37 4.72
C ALA A 531 18.81 5.16 5.37
N ALA A 532 19.69 5.43 6.32
CA ALA A 532 19.97 4.49 7.40
C ALA A 532 18.91 4.71 8.49
N ALA A 533 18.22 3.65 8.90
CA ALA A 533 17.29 3.68 10.02
C ALA A 533 17.95 4.40 11.21
N ALA A 534 17.42 5.57 11.59
CA ALA A 534 17.96 6.38 12.66
C ALA A 534 17.86 5.60 13.97
N ILE A 535 18.97 5.02 14.42
CA ILE A 535 19.09 4.47 15.77
C ILE A 535 19.06 5.67 16.70
N THR A 536 17.91 5.99 17.28
CA THR A 536 17.82 7.00 18.35
C THR A 536 18.64 6.49 19.54
N PRO A 537 19.76 7.14 19.90
CA PRO A 537 20.62 6.65 20.96
C PRO A 537 19.86 6.70 22.29
N ALA A 538 19.96 5.61 23.06
CA ALA A 538 19.28 5.49 24.34
C ALA A 538 19.81 6.54 25.35
N PRO A 539 18.96 7.05 26.25
CA PRO A 539 19.40 8.01 27.25
C PRO A 539 20.36 7.33 28.24
N VAL A 540 21.39 8.06 28.65
CA VAL A 540 22.47 7.55 29.51
C VAL A 540 22.27 8.06 30.93
N ARG A 541 22.48 7.20 31.92
CA ARG A 541 22.45 7.61 33.33
C ARG A 541 23.69 8.44 33.65
N ASP A 542 23.48 9.65 34.14
CA ASP A 542 24.51 10.62 34.49
C ASP A 542 24.01 11.46 35.66
N ARG A 543 24.54 11.21 36.86
CA ARG A 543 24.02 11.78 38.11
C ARG A 543 24.05 13.31 38.11
N ASP A 544 25.01 13.89 37.41
CA ASP A 544 25.23 15.33 37.39
C ASP A 544 24.44 16.03 36.28
N ALA A 545 23.57 15.31 35.56
CA ALA A 545 22.76 15.84 34.47
C ALA A 545 21.26 15.84 34.78
N ILE A 546 20.55 16.85 34.30
CA ILE A 546 19.09 16.91 34.27
C ILE A 546 18.64 16.78 32.81
N GLY A 547 17.89 15.73 32.53
CA GLY A 547 17.30 15.47 31.22
C GLY A 547 15.90 16.05 31.13
N VAL A 548 15.62 16.82 30.07
CA VAL A 548 14.29 17.33 29.73
C VAL A 548 13.90 16.74 28.38
N LYS A 549 12.73 16.10 28.31
CA LYS A 549 12.16 15.55 27.07
C LYS A 549 10.72 16.01 26.93
N TRP A 550 10.28 16.29 25.71
CA TRP A 550 8.90 16.66 25.43
C TRP A 550 8.38 16.00 24.16
N ASN A 551 7.07 15.85 24.06
CA ASN A 551 6.39 15.50 22.83
C ASN A 551 5.61 16.70 22.32
N ALA A 552 5.92 17.11 21.11
CA ALA A 552 5.26 18.21 20.43
C ALA A 552 5.05 17.87 18.96
N HIS A 553 3.95 18.36 18.40
CA HIS A 553 3.60 18.19 16.99
C HIS A 553 2.95 19.46 16.45
N ASP A 554 2.97 19.61 15.13
CA ASP A 554 2.35 20.72 14.42
C ASP A 554 1.36 20.18 13.40
N ALA A 555 0.12 20.67 13.42
CA ALA A 555 -0.96 20.13 12.60
C ALA A 555 -0.81 20.44 11.11
N ASN A 556 -0.10 21.51 10.78
CA ASN A 556 0.29 21.83 9.41
C ASN A 556 1.73 21.42 9.11
N GLU A 557 2.35 20.56 9.92
CA GLU A 557 3.68 19.97 9.69
C GLU A 557 4.82 21.01 9.57
N ASP A 558 4.68 22.18 10.19
CA ASP A 558 5.73 23.19 10.18
C ASP A 558 6.97 22.75 10.97
N GLN A 559 8.13 23.30 10.59
CA GLN A 559 9.37 23.10 11.32
C GLN A 559 9.32 23.84 12.66
N LEU A 560 9.43 23.08 13.75
CA LEU A 560 9.41 23.63 15.10
C LEU A 560 10.80 23.92 15.66
N ILE A 561 10.86 24.95 16.49
CA ILE A 561 12.00 25.26 17.36
C ILE A 561 11.52 25.42 18.80
N TYR A 562 12.37 25.05 19.75
CA TYR A 562 12.02 25.04 21.18
C TYR A 562 12.91 25.97 22.00
N SER A 563 12.30 26.54 23.05
CA SER A 563 12.99 27.27 24.11
C SER A 563 12.62 26.69 25.46
N ILE A 564 13.60 26.56 26.35
CA ILE A 564 13.44 25.99 27.68
C ILE A 564 13.70 27.08 28.71
N TYR A 565 12.78 27.21 29.64
CA TYR A 565 12.85 28.10 30.79
C TYR A 565 12.77 27.30 32.08
N TYR A 566 13.31 27.84 33.17
CA TYR A 566 13.15 27.30 34.51
C TYR A 566 12.68 28.37 35.49
N ARG A 567 12.11 27.92 36.61
CA ARG A 567 11.70 28.76 37.74
C ARG A 567 11.83 27.93 39.02
N GLY A 568 12.51 28.47 40.03
CA GLY A 568 12.62 27.86 41.36
C GLY A 568 11.39 28.08 42.23
N ASP A 569 11.26 27.26 43.27
CA ASP A 569 10.28 27.48 44.33
C ASP A 569 10.50 28.87 44.96
N GLN A 570 9.42 29.62 45.19
CA GLN A 570 9.42 31.03 45.65
C GLN A 570 9.88 32.09 44.63
N GLU A 571 10.28 31.70 43.41
CA GLU A 571 10.54 32.63 42.33
C GLU A 571 9.28 32.90 41.51
N THR A 572 9.12 34.12 41.00
CA THR A 572 7.98 34.49 40.14
C THR A 572 8.34 34.62 38.67
N ARG A 573 9.64 34.76 38.37
CA ARG A 573 10.15 35.01 37.01
C ARG A 573 10.67 33.73 36.37
N TRP A 574 10.29 33.50 35.12
CA TRP A 574 10.90 32.47 34.28
C TRP A 574 12.25 32.94 33.72
N LEU A 575 13.28 32.12 33.89
CA LEU A 575 14.64 32.37 33.39
C LEU A 575 14.93 31.46 32.20
N LEU A 576 15.50 32.02 31.13
CA LEU A 576 15.84 31.28 29.92
C LEU A 576 17.05 30.38 30.20
N LEU A 577 16.89 29.08 29.95
CA LEU A 577 17.97 28.11 30.04
C LEU A 577 18.65 27.90 28.69
N LYS A 578 17.85 27.69 27.64
CA LYS A 578 18.33 27.45 26.28
C LYS A 578 17.24 27.73 25.24
N ASP A 579 17.62 28.33 24.13
CA ASP A 579 16.76 28.56 22.96
C ASP A 579 17.34 27.91 21.70
N LEU A 580 16.59 28.04 20.60
CA LEU A 580 16.94 27.55 19.26
C LEU A 580 17.22 26.03 19.21
N ILE A 581 16.49 25.26 20.00
CA ILE A 581 16.61 23.81 20.07
C ILE A 581 15.73 23.19 18.98
N SER A 582 16.31 22.36 18.12
CA SER A 582 15.55 21.59 17.10
C SER A 582 15.14 20.20 17.58
N ASP A 583 15.88 19.64 18.54
CA ASP A 583 15.63 18.31 19.09
C ASP A 583 14.48 18.36 20.10
N LYS A 584 13.79 17.23 20.31
CA LYS A 584 12.69 17.09 21.30
C LYS A 584 13.19 16.75 22.72
N SER A 585 14.48 16.96 22.96
CA SER A 585 15.11 16.74 24.25
C SER A 585 16.32 17.64 24.44
N TYR A 586 16.59 17.99 25.68
CA TYR A 586 17.74 18.76 26.09
C TYR A 586 18.28 18.23 27.41
N SER A 587 19.58 18.36 27.64
CA SER A 587 20.18 18.02 28.93
C SER A 587 21.16 19.09 29.35
N PHE A 588 21.15 19.40 30.64
CA PHE A 588 22.02 20.41 31.24
C PHE A 588 22.59 19.90 32.55
N ASP A 589 23.66 20.55 33.02
CA ASP A 589 24.33 20.22 34.27
C ASP A 589 23.46 20.61 35.47
N ALA A 590 23.27 19.69 36.41
CA ALA A 590 22.48 19.90 37.61
C ALA A 590 23.03 21.03 38.50
N GLY A 591 24.36 21.22 38.52
CA GLY A 591 25.04 22.26 39.29
C GLY A 591 24.79 23.69 38.78
N LEU A 592 24.08 23.86 37.66
CA LEU A 592 23.60 25.18 37.22
C LEU A 592 22.47 25.72 38.10
N LEU A 593 21.79 24.84 38.84
CA LEU A 593 20.69 25.18 39.72
C LEU A 593 21.12 24.92 41.18
N PRO A 594 20.95 25.90 42.09
CA PRO A 594 21.11 25.66 43.53
C PRO A 594 20.16 24.57 44.04
N ASP A 595 20.43 23.99 45.20
CA ASP A 595 19.54 22.99 45.77
C ASP A 595 18.15 23.58 46.05
N GLY A 596 17.10 22.90 45.60
CA GLY A 596 15.75 23.47 45.58
C GLY A 596 14.76 22.68 44.75
N GLY A 597 13.49 23.08 44.83
CA GLY A 597 12.45 22.64 43.91
C GLY A 597 12.34 23.56 42.70
N TYR A 598 12.07 22.98 41.53
CA TYR A 598 12.03 23.69 40.25
C TYR A 598 10.90 23.19 39.36
N THR A 599 10.50 24.03 38.40
CA THR A 599 9.64 23.67 37.28
C THR A 599 10.32 24.08 35.97
N ILE A 600 10.20 23.26 34.93
CA ILE A 600 10.62 23.60 33.57
C ILE A 600 9.41 24.03 32.75
N ARG A 601 9.59 25.03 31.89
CA ARG A 601 8.63 25.40 30.86
C ARG A 601 9.26 25.30 29.49
N VAL A 602 8.63 24.55 28.60
CA VAL A 602 9.02 24.43 27.19
C VAL A 602 8.09 25.30 26.37
N VAL A 603 8.65 26.13 25.50
CA VAL A 603 7.93 26.91 24.49
C VAL A 603 8.27 26.33 23.13
N ALA A 604 7.28 25.88 22.38
CA ALA A 604 7.41 25.44 20.99
C ALA A 604 6.94 26.56 20.06
N SER A 605 7.68 26.83 18.99
CA SER A 605 7.34 27.85 17.99
C SER A 605 7.61 27.35 16.57
N ASP A 606 6.71 27.69 15.66
CA ASP A 606 6.76 27.47 14.21
C ASP A 606 7.60 28.53 13.45
N ALA A 607 8.29 29.42 14.18
CA ALA A 607 9.00 30.56 13.60
C ALA A 607 9.97 30.23 12.44
N PRO A 608 10.63 29.06 12.38
CA PRO A 608 11.43 28.68 11.21
C PRO A 608 10.64 28.60 9.89
N SER A 609 9.33 28.29 9.95
CA SER A 609 8.47 28.15 8.78
C SER A 609 7.81 29.47 8.34
N HIS A 610 7.79 30.50 9.19
CA HIS A 610 7.02 31.72 8.96
C HIS A 610 7.86 33.01 8.90
N SER A 611 7.27 34.04 8.31
CA SER A 611 7.87 35.38 8.33
C SER A 611 7.86 35.96 9.75
N PRO A 612 8.81 36.86 10.10
CA PRO A 612 8.83 37.50 11.42
C PRO A 612 7.50 38.20 11.72
N GLY A 613 6.84 37.79 12.81
CA GLY A 613 5.56 38.34 13.26
C GLY A 613 4.33 37.46 12.97
N ASP A 614 4.44 36.46 12.08
CA ASP A 614 3.35 35.52 11.76
C ASP A 614 3.46 34.17 12.51
N ALA A 615 4.59 33.96 13.19
CA ALA A 615 4.88 32.77 13.97
C ALA A 615 3.93 32.64 15.17
N LEU A 616 3.47 31.43 15.41
CA LEU A 616 2.70 31.04 16.58
C LEU A 616 3.56 30.19 17.53
N SER A 617 3.15 30.18 18.79
CA SER A 617 3.85 29.42 19.82
C SER A 617 2.90 28.94 20.90
N THR A 618 3.24 27.80 21.48
CA THR A 618 2.56 27.22 22.64
C THR A 618 3.59 26.94 23.72
N GLU A 619 3.18 27.02 24.99
CA GLU A 619 4.03 26.68 26.12
C GLU A 619 3.40 25.62 27.03
N LYS A 620 4.25 24.81 27.66
CA LYS A 620 3.83 23.79 28.63
C LYS A 620 4.84 23.67 29.76
N GLU A 621 4.31 23.58 30.98
CA GLU A 621 5.09 23.37 32.20
C GLU A 621 5.21 21.88 32.52
N SER A 622 6.37 21.48 33.06
CA SER A 622 6.60 20.15 33.62
C SER A 622 5.96 20.02 35.00
N ASN A 623 5.96 18.81 35.53
CA ASN A 623 5.79 18.62 36.98
C ASN A 623 6.98 19.25 37.74
N ARG A 624 6.76 19.57 39.03
CA ARG A 624 7.84 20.00 39.93
C ARG A 624 8.86 18.86 40.10
N PHE A 625 10.13 19.21 40.06
CA PHE A 625 11.26 18.31 40.36
C PHE A 625 12.20 18.97 41.36
N GLU A 626 13.03 18.17 42.03
CA GLU A 626 13.98 18.63 43.03
C GLU A 626 15.40 18.44 42.51
N VAL A 627 16.26 19.39 42.84
CA VAL A 627 17.70 19.34 42.60
C VAL A 627 18.37 19.39 43.96
N ASP A 628 19.22 18.40 44.21
CA ASP A 628 20.09 18.36 45.38
C ASP A 628 21.47 17.86 44.93
N THR A 629 22.45 18.75 45.01
CA THR A 629 23.83 18.50 44.59
C THR A 629 24.81 18.63 45.75
N THR A 630 24.34 19.00 46.94
CA THR A 630 25.19 19.20 48.12
C THR A 630 25.28 17.90 48.91
N PRO A 631 26.48 17.34 49.12
CA PRO A 631 26.62 16.17 49.97
C PRO A 631 26.39 16.48 51.46
N PRO A 632 25.90 15.51 52.24
CA PRO A 632 25.74 15.67 53.67
C PRO A 632 27.10 15.87 54.35
N ARG A 633 27.11 16.56 55.49
CA ARG A 633 28.31 16.80 56.30
C ARG A 633 28.33 15.84 57.48
N VAL A 634 29.47 15.15 57.66
CA VAL A 634 29.74 14.37 58.86
C VAL A 634 30.36 15.29 59.91
N GLU A 635 29.70 15.39 61.05
CA GLU A 635 30.07 16.27 62.17
C GLU A 635 30.30 15.45 63.45
N ASN A 636 31.13 15.98 64.36
CA ASN A 636 31.39 15.41 65.68
C ASN A 636 31.79 13.91 65.67
N LEU A 637 32.47 13.46 64.61
CA LEU A 637 32.98 12.10 64.53
C LEU A 637 33.99 11.84 65.64
N SER A 638 33.67 10.88 66.50
CA SER A 638 34.49 10.41 67.59
C SER A 638 34.51 8.89 67.60
N ALA A 639 35.66 8.31 67.90
CA ALA A 639 35.84 6.88 68.05
C ALA A 639 36.75 6.64 69.26
N VAL A 640 36.31 5.79 70.19
CA VAL A 640 37.05 5.48 71.43
C VAL A 640 37.10 3.98 71.61
N VAL A 641 38.28 3.45 71.91
CA VAL A 641 38.45 2.03 72.24
C VAL A 641 37.83 1.73 73.61
N GLU A 642 36.83 0.86 73.65
CA GLU A 642 36.17 0.37 74.86
C GLU A 642 36.72 -1.02 75.23
N GLY A 643 37.65 -1.06 76.18
CA GLY A 643 38.32 -2.31 76.60
C GLY A 643 39.24 -2.86 75.51
N ASN A 644 39.33 -4.20 75.39
CA ASN A 644 40.15 -4.88 74.37
C ASN A 644 39.30 -5.50 73.25
N ARG A 645 38.04 -5.08 73.08
CA ARG A 645 37.08 -5.79 72.20
C ARG A 645 36.27 -4.91 71.27
N TRP A 646 36.05 -3.64 71.59
CA TRP A 646 35.14 -2.78 70.83
C TRP A 646 35.72 -1.38 70.60
N ILE A 647 35.35 -0.78 69.47
CA ILE A 647 35.49 0.65 69.19
C ILE A 647 34.09 1.25 69.24
N HIS A 648 33.85 2.18 70.15
CA HIS A 648 32.60 2.95 70.23
C HIS A 648 32.70 4.18 69.33
N VAL A 649 31.83 4.28 68.33
CA VAL A 649 31.84 5.34 67.33
C VAL A 649 30.56 6.17 67.45
N ARG A 650 30.72 7.49 67.48
CA ARG A 650 29.63 8.46 67.48
C ARG A 650 29.88 9.57 66.48
N PHE A 651 28.85 9.95 65.73
CA PHE A 651 28.89 11.10 64.83
C PHE A 651 27.49 11.62 64.53
N HIS A 652 27.39 12.82 63.98
CA HIS A 652 26.17 13.33 63.36
C HIS A 652 26.38 13.45 61.86
N ALA A 653 25.35 13.20 61.08
CA ALA A 653 25.32 13.64 59.69
C ALA A 653 24.20 14.66 59.53
N THR A 654 24.48 15.73 58.78
CA THR A 654 23.51 16.79 58.49
C THR A 654 23.53 17.13 57.00
N ASP A 655 22.35 17.21 56.41
CA ASP A 655 22.13 17.69 55.05
C ASP A 655 21.32 18.99 55.04
N SER A 656 21.60 19.87 54.09
CA SER A 656 20.92 21.18 53.99
C SER A 656 19.53 21.09 53.34
N PHE A 657 19.32 20.18 52.40
CA PHE A 657 18.14 20.18 51.54
C PHE A 657 17.28 18.93 51.72
N SER A 658 17.85 17.74 51.64
CA SER A 658 17.10 16.48 51.65
C SER A 658 17.36 15.64 52.91
N PRO A 659 16.41 14.77 53.31
CA PRO A 659 16.68 13.84 54.41
C PRO A 659 17.78 12.84 54.11
N LEU A 660 18.45 12.40 55.16
CA LEU A 660 19.44 11.34 55.08
C LEU A 660 18.77 10.00 54.80
N LYS A 661 19.42 9.21 53.95
CA LYS A 661 18.91 7.92 53.45
C LYS A 661 19.56 6.73 54.13
N ARG A 662 20.88 6.82 54.38
CA ARG A 662 21.66 5.79 55.08
C ARG A 662 23.03 6.31 55.48
N ALA A 663 23.66 5.67 56.46
CA ALA A 663 25.09 5.79 56.70
C ALA A 663 25.77 4.42 56.76
N GLU A 664 27.07 4.41 56.51
CA GLU A 664 27.90 3.22 56.48
C GLU A 664 29.26 3.53 57.13
N TYR A 665 29.92 2.52 57.66
CA TYR A 665 31.28 2.61 58.17
C TYR A 665 32.22 1.57 57.55
N SER A 666 33.51 1.85 57.58
CA SER A 666 34.60 0.94 57.24
C SER A 666 35.70 1.09 58.28
N LEU A 667 36.21 -0.06 58.77
CA LEU A 667 37.36 -0.14 59.66
C LEU A 667 38.56 -0.64 58.83
N ASP A 668 39.68 0.09 58.88
CA ASP A 668 40.94 -0.27 58.22
C ASP A 668 40.80 -0.60 56.73
N ALA A 669 39.92 0.15 56.05
CA ALA A 669 39.56 -0.05 54.64
C ALA A 669 38.92 -1.41 54.32
N GLY A 670 38.31 -2.07 55.32
CA GLY A 670 37.48 -3.26 55.15
C GLY A 670 36.12 -2.98 54.50
N GLU A 671 35.31 -4.03 54.37
CA GLU A 671 33.98 -3.98 53.76
C GLU A 671 33.04 -2.96 54.45
N TRP A 672 32.32 -2.16 53.65
CA TRP A 672 31.38 -1.18 54.15
C TRP A 672 30.20 -1.85 54.85
N GLN A 673 29.92 -1.42 56.08
CA GLN A 673 28.83 -1.93 56.90
C GLN A 673 27.81 -0.82 57.13
N TYR A 674 26.52 -1.15 56.98
CA TYR A 674 25.41 -0.23 57.26
C TYR A 674 25.33 0.13 58.74
N VAL A 675 24.95 1.39 59.03
CA VAL A 675 24.73 1.91 60.38
C VAL A 675 23.31 2.46 60.48
N GLU A 676 22.57 1.96 61.46
CA GLU A 676 21.25 2.51 61.82
C GLU A 676 21.43 3.80 62.61
N PRO A 677 20.61 4.84 62.36
CA PRO A 677 20.56 6.00 63.24
C PRO A 677 20.01 5.59 64.61
N VAL A 678 20.25 6.42 65.63
CA VAL A 678 19.87 6.14 67.02
C VAL A 678 18.38 5.85 67.19
N ASP A 679 17.52 6.46 66.39
CA ASP A 679 16.07 6.26 66.37
C ASP A 679 15.59 5.19 65.37
N GLN A 680 16.53 4.51 64.70
CA GLN A 680 16.33 3.38 63.79
C GLN A 680 15.68 3.71 62.43
N ILE A 681 15.42 4.98 62.12
CA ILE A 681 14.80 5.40 60.84
C ILE A 681 15.61 6.56 60.26
N SER A 682 16.11 6.43 59.02
CA SER A 682 16.75 7.55 58.32
C SER A 682 15.70 8.32 57.52
N ASP A 683 15.12 9.36 58.12
CA ASP A 683 14.08 10.19 57.50
C ASP A 683 14.17 11.70 57.82
N ASP A 684 15.16 12.14 58.60
CA ASP A 684 15.41 13.55 58.91
C ASP A 684 16.65 14.10 58.18
N LYS A 685 16.77 15.43 58.12
CA LYS A 685 17.94 16.14 57.60
C LYS A 685 19.15 16.04 58.51
N THR A 686 18.96 15.67 59.77
CA THR A 686 20.05 15.48 60.73
C THR A 686 19.84 14.19 61.49
N GLU A 687 20.82 13.29 61.38
CA GLU A 687 20.77 11.96 61.98
C GLU A 687 21.92 11.76 62.96
N ALA A 688 21.65 11.03 64.04
CA ALA A 688 22.64 10.70 65.07
C ALA A 688 23.11 9.24 64.95
N TYR A 689 24.42 9.11 64.82
CA TYR A 689 25.29 7.93 64.80
C TYR A 689 25.73 7.44 66.18
N ASP A 690 25.32 6.26 66.69
CA ASP A 690 25.95 5.65 67.89
C ASP A 690 25.98 4.12 67.80
N PHE A 691 27.18 3.54 67.62
CA PHE A 691 27.34 2.10 67.43
C PHE A 691 28.72 1.60 67.88
N ARG A 692 28.85 0.27 68.02
CA ARG A 692 30.10 -0.39 68.40
C ARG A 692 30.61 -1.29 67.28
N ILE A 693 31.90 -1.18 66.97
CA ILE A 693 32.60 -2.00 65.98
C ILE A 693 33.48 -3.01 66.73
N PRO A 694 33.48 -4.32 66.40
CA PRO A 694 34.41 -5.27 66.99
C PRO A 694 35.84 -4.97 66.53
N LEU A 695 36.80 -4.97 67.46
CA LEU A 695 38.23 -4.93 67.11
C LEU A 695 38.62 -6.24 66.40
N PRO A 696 39.29 -6.19 65.24
CA PRO A 696 39.80 -7.38 64.58
C PRO A 696 40.79 -8.09 65.52
N GLU A 697 40.56 -9.37 65.82
CA GLU A 697 41.58 -10.19 66.48
C GLU A 697 42.77 -10.32 65.53
N GLY A 698 43.97 -9.98 66.00
CA GLY A 698 45.15 -9.72 65.18
C GLY A 698 45.30 -10.65 63.99
N SER A 699 45.33 -10.07 62.79
CA SER A 699 45.67 -10.79 61.56
C SER A 699 47.11 -11.32 61.68
N ASP A 700 47.26 -12.63 61.50
CA ASP A 700 48.54 -13.32 61.33
C ASP A 700 49.28 -12.81 60.07
N ASP A 701 49.90 -11.63 60.18
CA ASP A 701 50.95 -11.23 59.25
C ASP A 701 52.25 -11.93 59.66
N PRO A 702 52.94 -12.67 58.76
CA PRO A 702 54.17 -13.36 59.09
C PRO A 702 55.29 -12.33 59.31
N VAL A 703 55.62 -12.08 60.58
CA VAL A 703 56.78 -11.29 60.99
C VAL A 703 58.07 -11.97 60.50
N PRO A 704 58.95 -11.30 59.73
CA PRO A 704 60.25 -11.86 59.38
C PRO A 704 61.10 -12.01 60.64
N SER A 705 61.62 -13.21 60.83
CA SER A 705 62.42 -13.63 61.98
C SER A 705 63.56 -12.66 62.34
N GLY A 706 63.54 -12.18 63.58
CA GLY A 706 64.74 -11.83 64.34
C GLY A 706 64.91 -10.36 64.69
N LYS A 707 64.31 -9.94 65.82
CA LYS A 707 64.92 -9.06 66.86
C LYS A 707 63.93 -8.83 68.00
N ALA A 708 64.50 -8.55 69.18
CA ALA A 708 63.87 -8.60 70.50
C ALA A 708 62.61 -7.73 70.67
N ILE A 709 61.67 -8.28 71.43
CA ILE A 709 60.41 -7.67 71.85
C ILE A 709 60.68 -6.65 72.96
N SER A 710 60.48 -5.37 72.66
CA SER A 710 60.10 -4.35 73.64
C SER A 710 59.55 -3.12 72.90
N ASN A 711 58.26 -3.15 72.59
CA ASN A 711 57.37 -1.97 72.53
C ASN A 711 55.96 -2.49 72.23
N VAL A 712 55.00 -2.14 73.09
CA VAL A 712 53.58 -2.26 72.79
C VAL A 712 53.34 -1.38 71.56
N GLN A 713 53.27 -1.96 70.37
CA GLN A 713 52.72 -1.26 69.22
C GLN A 713 51.22 -1.12 69.50
N THR A 714 50.80 0.06 69.94
CA THR A 714 49.43 0.53 69.76
C THR A 714 49.12 0.41 68.28
N LEU A 715 48.34 -0.62 67.90
CA LEU A 715 47.89 -0.78 66.52
C LEU A 715 46.95 0.38 66.22
N GLU A 716 47.36 1.20 65.25
CA GLU A 716 46.52 2.28 64.76
C GLU A 716 45.36 1.68 63.96
N HIS A 717 44.14 2.12 64.26
CA HIS A 717 42.97 1.78 63.48
C HIS A 717 42.37 3.04 62.84
N VAL A 718 41.87 2.91 61.61
CA VAL A 718 41.20 3.98 60.87
C VAL A 718 39.73 3.64 60.73
N VAL A 719 38.88 4.48 61.30
CA VAL A 719 37.42 4.42 61.07
C VAL A 719 37.05 5.49 60.05
N VAL A 720 36.44 5.06 58.95
CA VAL A 720 35.81 5.96 57.97
C VAL A 720 34.31 5.75 58.04
N VAL A 721 33.56 6.85 58.13
CA VAL A 721 32.11 6.84 58.00
C VAL A 721 31.71 7.61 56.75
N ARG A 722 30.62 7.18 56.12
CA ARG A 722 29.99 7.92 55.02
C ARG A 722 28.49 7.97 55.22
N SER A 723 27.89 9.09 54.87
CA SER A 723 26.44 9.27 54.91
C SER A 723 25.95 9.63 53.51
N TYR A 724 24.76 9.14 53.17
CA TYR A 724 24.10 9.36 51.91
C TYR A 724 22.77 10.06 52.16
N ASP A 725 22.50 11.09 51.37
CA ASP A 725 21.20 11.74 51.34
C ASP A 725 20.19 10.97 50.46
N ARG A 726 18.98 11.51 50.32
CA ARG A 726 17.93 10.95 49.47
C ARG A 726 18.33 10.81 47.99
N PHE A 727 19.18 11.71 47.50
CA PHE A 727 19.65 11.81 46.11
C PHE A 727 20.96 11.04 45.86
N ASP A 728 21.44 10.28 46.86
CA ASP A 728 22.70 9.53 46.86
C ASP A 728 23.95 10.42 46.71
N ASN A 729 23.89 11.68 47.15
CA ASN A 729 25.09 12.47 47.43
C ASN A 729 25.77 11.93 48.69
N MET A 730 27.10 11.88 48.69
CA MET A 730 27.87 11.17 49.72
C MET A 730 28.80 12.10 50.49
N GLY A 731 28.55 12.24 51.79
CA GLY A 731 29.46 12.84 52.75
C GLY A 731 30.38 11.80 53.37
N THR A 732 31.61 12.17 53.72
CA THR A 732 32.56 11.26 54.40
C THR A 732 33.26 11.92 55.57
N GLY A 733 33.58 11.13 56.60
CA GLY A 733 34.40 11.53 57.74
C GLY A 733 35.39 10.42 58.08
N LYS A 734 36.57 10.80 58.56
CA LYS A 734 37.64 9.86 58.94
C LYS A 734 38.17 10.23 60.31
N ILE A 735 38.44 9.21 61.13
CA ILE A 735 39.16 9.35 62.38
C ILE A 735 40.21 8.24 62.55
N LEU A 736 41.37 8.61 63.11
CA LEU A 736 42.45 7.69 63.48
C LEU A 736 42.36 7.45 64.99
N ILE A 737 42.44 6.20 65.41
CA ILE A 737 42.51 5.80 66.83
C ILE A 737 43.79 4.99 67.06
N HIS A 738 44.36 5.12 68.26
CA HIS A 738 45.60 4.47 68.69
C HIS A 738 45.35 3.47 69.82
#